data_AF-A0A200R984-F1
#
_entry.id   AF-A0A200R984-F1
#
_cell.length_a   1.000
_cell.length_b   1.000
_cell.length_c   1.000
_cell.angle_alpha   90.00
_cell.angle_beta   90.00
_cell.angle_gamma   90.00
#
_symmetry.space_group_name_H-M   'P 1'
#
loop_
_entity.id
_entity.type
_entity.pdbx_description
1 polymer ?
#
loop_
_entity_poly.entity_id
_entity_poly.type
_entity_poly.pdbx_seq_one_letter_code
_entity_poly.pdbx_strand_id
1 'polypeptide(L)'
;MPSKPLSLHQTSSSSSSSSLVSSSSSSCSGGRRSDLNINVRACTFLHAQTIFTMARNDPPGPIITFFIVFLCVITFSCASDTDTLFKFKDSLANDGALSNWNASSKPCSGDNANWVGILCSNNTIWGLQLENMGLMGLIDVDSLMGLPYLRTISLTNNSFDGPLPNIKKLGALKSVFLSKNRFSGEIPNDTFTGMGSLKKLYLNKNEFTGQIPSSIVSLPKLLELRLDDNQFEGQIPDFRQKDLKLANLANNKLEGSIPASLSKMDKSLFSGNEDLCGAPLDQCGSKKVSAILIIGIVIGTLIAIGFLGAIFVVLRRRNEPLLERSLSRKKPKKVASDEEQMEHGSSPGNNPNPSSTNKKGDQGKLIFIRDDTVKFDLQDLLRASAEVLGSGSFGSSYKAVLLSGPALVVKRFRLMNNVGREEFQEHMRRLGRLSHPNLLSIVSYYYRKEEKLLVSDFVENGSLAYQLHGNRSADRPGLDWPTRLKIIKGVAKGLAHLYHELPSLIVPHGHLKSSNVLLNEAFEPLLADYALVPLINQEHATQLMVAYKSPEYTQFGRTTKKTDVWSLGILILEMITGKFPANYLKQSNKGNNNAANSDLASWVNSVVREEWTGEVFDKDMKGTKNAEEEMMKLLKIGLGCCEEDVEKRWDWKEAVEKIEELKERESSSNDDNEDYSSYYASEGDQYYSSRGMTTEDEFSFSMNSYARATEIPTEFATAGTFHGEIHNTLGWDAKYEEMQITLTVGCLSGSKFFPLLLVLMVAPPEYPMDRFNSNVSVLASEGIEFLMSSDGNVPLSFLDHKTICLFFTANWCRPCKAFTPQLVQLYNTLRRKDTKLLEIIFVSLDQDETGFKEHFKCMPWLAIPFDLVNGRQQLRDRYNVNRIPSLVPSLSPTDGEFFIEDAVGLIEDYGIDAFPFTRERREELKAIDYARRHEGKLEQVLLLDHVVTRDGRKVQILELIGKTIGLYFGAHWCPPCQAFTRQLADAYNDINIQEIERFEIIFISTDKNQEEFDLNISTMPWLAIPYHENKTKQDLRRIFEIKTIPALVLLGPDGKILSTNGRASISSYGAKAFPFTESRITEVEAAIAEEGNGLPREKGR
;
A
#
# COMPACT_ATOMS: atom_id res chain seq x y z
N MET A 1 -47.26 55.92 4.33
CA MET A 1 -46.91 56.91 5.38
C MET A 1 -46.47 56.14 6.63
N PRO A 2 -45.51 56.63 7.43
CA PRO A 2 -44.48 57.64 7.12
C PRO A 2 -43.40 57.00 6.20
N SER A 3 -42.06 56.87 6.38
CA SER A 3 -41.07 57.28 7.40
C SER A 3 -39.67 57.47 6.78
N LYS A 4 -38.78 58.16 7.51
CA LYS A 4 -37.34 58.50 7.23
C LYS A 4 -36.75 59.09 8.55
N PRO A 5 -35.54 59.72 8.68
CA PRO A 5 -34.55 60.19 7.68
C PRO A 5 -33.01 60.05 8.02
N LEU A 6 -32.14 60.59 7.14
CA LEU A 6 -30.72 61.07 7.34
C LEU A 6 -29.60 60.01 7.59
N SER A 7 -28.31 60.16 7.18
CA SER A 7 -27.53 61.17 6.41
C SER A 7 -26.03 60.72 6.23
N LEU A 8 -25.13 61.21 5.36
CA LEU A 8 -25.11 61.94 4.06
C LEU A 8 -23.65 61.99 3.49
N HIS A 9 -23.48 62.22 2.17
CA HIS A 9 -22.25 62.57 1.40
C HIS A 9 -21.05 61.57 1.37
N GLN A 10 -20.35 61.27 0.25
CA GLN A 10 -19.77 62.03 -0.90
C GLN A 10 -18.50 62.83 -0.51
N THR A 11 -17.38 62.82 -1.25
CA THR A 11 -17.08 63.17 -2.68
C THR A 11 -15.72 62.54 -3.15
N SER A 12 -15.21 62.60 -4.40
CA SER A 12 -15.71 62.82 -5.79
C SER A 12 -14.62 62.52 -6.86
N SER A 13 -15.03 62.31 -8.14
CA SER A 13 -14.38 62.73 -9.43
C SER A 13 -12.95 62.29 -9.84
N SER A 14 -12.57 62.12 -11.13
CA SER A 14 -13.27 61.83 -12.42
C SER A 14 -12.29 61.73 -13.62
N SER A 15 -12.71 61.12 -14.76
CA SER A 15 -12.46 61.51 -16.19
C SER A 15 -11.03 61.65 -16.80
N SER A 16 -10.74 61.44 -18.10
CA SER A 16 -11.44 60.75 -19.22
C SER A 16 -10.62 60.70 -20.56
N SER A 17 -10.98 59.76 -21.45
CA SER A 17 -11.17 59.90 -22.93
C SER A 17 -10.04 60.22 -23.97
N SER A 18 -9.99 59.36 -25.02
CA SER A 18 -10.02 59.67 -26.51
C SER A 18 -8.76 60.21 -27.26
N SER A 19 -8.53 59.99 -28.59
CA SER A 19 -9.03 59.06 -29.64
C SER A 19 -8.34 59.30 -31.04
N LEU A 20 -8.72 58.54 -32.12
CA LEU A 20 -8.58 58.86 -33.60
C LEU A 20 -7.17 58.70 -34.29
N VAL A 21 -6.96 58.45 -35.61
CA VAL A 21 -7.73 57.80 -36.73
C VAL A 21 -6.86 57.52 -38.03
N SER A 22 -7.20 56.50 -38.86
CA SER A 22 -7.06 56.33 -40.37
C SER A 22 -5.67 56.51 -41.11
N SER A 23 -5.40 56.23 -42.42
CA SER A 23 -5.93 55.30 -43.48
C SER A 23 -5.16 55.28 -44.86
N SER A 24 -4.86 54.09 -45.42
CA SER A 24 -4.93 53.61 -46.86
C SER A 24 -4.21 54.22 -48.12
N SER A 25 -3.85 53.33 -49.07
CA SER A 25 -3.68 53.47 -50.56
C SER A 25 -2.28 53.90 -51.13
N SER A 26 -1.81 53.60 -52.37
CA SER A 26 -2.38 52.91 -53.59
C SER A 26 -1.34 52.26 -54.60
N SER A 27 -1.79 51.22 -55.33
CA SER A 27 -1.51 50.77 -56.75
C SER A 27 -0.10 50.62 -57.44
N CYS A 28 0.19 49.38 -57.88
CA CYS A 28 0.53 48.88 -59.27
C CYS A 28 1.78 49.39 -60.06
N SER A 29 2.47 48.63 -60.95
CA SER A 29 2.13 47.41 -61.73
C SER A 29 3.36 46.61 -62.29
N GLY A 30 3.20 45.29 -62.50
CA GLY A 30 3.94 44.43 -63.48
C GLY A 30 5.38 43.96 -63.16
N GLY A 31 5.83 42.71 -63.44
CA GLY A 31 5.08 41.46 -63.67
C GLY A 31 5.77 40.39 -64.55
N ARG A 32 6.32 39.30 -63.97
CA ARG A 32 6.39 37.92 -64.52
C ARG A 32 6.94 36.88 -63.50
N ARG A 33 6.80 35.59 -63.84
CA ARG A 33 7.08 34.35 -63.07
C ARG A 33 8.57 34.23 -62.62
N SER A 34 8.98 33.38 -61.67
CA SER A 34 8.36 32.12 -61.19
C SER A 34 8.69 31.72 -59.73
N ASP A 35 7.92 30.75 -59.24
CA ASP A 35 8.26 29.64 -58.30
C ASP A 35 8.56 29.86 -56.80
N LEU A 36 8.02 28.90 -56.05
CA LEU A 36 7.96 28.73 -54.60
C LEU A 36 9.31 28.75 -53.86
N ASN A 37 9.30 29.36 -52.66
CA ASN A 37 10.25 29.05 -51.60
C ASN A 37 10.00 27.63 -51.06
N ILE A 38 10.83 26.67 -51.43
CA ILE A 38 11.04 25.41 -50.70
C ILE A 38 12.55 25.28 -50.47
N ASN A 39 12.99 25.42 -49.21
CA ASN A 39 14.40 25.41 -48.86
C ASN A 39 14.72 24.12 -48.08
N VAL A 40 15.40 23.16 -48.72
CA VAL A 40 15.55 21.77 -48.24
C VAL A 40 16.96 21.23 -48.52
N ARG A 41 17.69 20.88 -47.46
CA ARG A 41 19.03 20.22 -47.44
C ARG A 41 20.16 21.10 -48.01
N ALA A 42 21.45 20.91 -47.72
CA ALA A 42 22.16 19.75 -47.15
C ALA A 42 23.43 20.16 -46.34
N CYS A 43 24.23 19.16 -45.95
CA CYS A 43 25.66 19.30 -45.58
C CYS A 43 26.51 19.75 -46.80
N THR A 44 27.80 20.10 -46.75
CA THR A 44 28.89 19.76 -45.79
C THR A 44 30.06 20.78 -45.93
N PHE A 45 31.04 20.71 -45.01
CA PHE A 45 32.45 21.19 -45.13
C PHE A 45 32.95 21.70 -46.50
N LEU A 46 33.51 22.93 -46.55
CA LEU A 46 34.89 23.18 -47.04
C LEU A 46 35.44 24.61 -46.77
N HIS A 47 36.78 24.68 -46.66
CA HIS A 47 37.72 25.82 -46.82
C HIS A 47 37.30 27.30 -46.57
N ALA A 48 38.07 27.95 -45.68
CA ALA A 48 38.25 29.41 -45.64
C ALA A 48 39.72 29.81 -45.34
N GLN A 49 40.64 29.45 -46.25
CA GLN A 49 41.82 30.27 -46.57
C GLN A 49 41.46 30.97 -47.91
N THR A 50 41.85 32.21 -48.25
CA THR A 50 43.08 32.93 -47.90
C THR A 50 42.88 34.45 -48.00
N ILE A 51 43.05 35.20 -46.90
CA ILE A 51 43.55 36.60 -46.94
C ILE A 51 44.45 36.83 -45.72
N PHE A 52 45.76 36.65 -45.88
CA PHE A 52 46.79 37.55 -45.34
C PHE A 52 48.18 37.12 -45.81
N THR A 53 48.75 37.88 -46.76
CA THR A 53 50.17 37.81 -47.12
C THR A 53 50.76 39.20 -47.06
N MET A 54 51.67 39.43 -46.12
CA MET A 54 52.44 40.67 -45.91
C MET A 54 51.60 41.87 -45.38
N ALA A 55 52.09 42.70 -44.44
CA ALA A 55 53.34 42.65 -43.69
C ALA A 55 53.21 43.28 -42.28
N ARG A 56 54.05 42.77 -41.36
CA ARG A 56 54.71 43.44 -40.21
C ARG A 56 53.89 44.24 -39.17
N ASN A 57 54.09 43.77 -37.93
CA ASN A 57 54.17 44.47 -36.63
C ASN A 57 52.97 44.34 -35.67
N ASP A 58 53.33 43.87 -34.48
CA ASP A 58 52.70 43.97 -33.14
C ASP A 58 51.28 43.39 -32.90
N PRO A 59 51.11 42.45 -31.93
CA PRO A 59 49.84 41.75 -31.69
C PRO A 59 48.97 42.38 -30.58
N PRO A 60 47.66 42.59 -30.81
CA PRO A 60 46.73 42.98 -29.75
C PRO A 60 46.03 41.78 -29.07
N GLY A 61 46.36 41.54 -27.79
CA GLY A 61 45.48 41.00 -26.73
C GLY A 61 44.68 39.69 -26.96
N PRO A 62 44.95 38.59 -26.21
CA PRO A 62 44.22 37.32 -26.36
C PRO A 62 42.75 37.34 -25.91
N ILE A 63 42.28 38.44 -25.29
CA ILE A 63 40.97 38.56 -24.66
C ILE A 63 39.83 38.44 -25.68
N ILE A 64 39.95 39.07 -26.86
CA ILE A 64 38.86 39.13 -27.85
C ILE A 64 38.65 37.75 -28.51
N THR A 65 39.73 37.03 -28.81
CA THR A 65 39.66 35.67 -29.37
C THR A 65 39.06 34.68 -28.38
N PHE A 66 39.37 34.83 -27.08
CA PHE A 66 38.80 33.97 -26.04
C PHE A 66 37.29 34.17 -25.90
N PHE A 67 36.79 35.40 -25.97
CA PHE A 67 35.36 35.70 -25.87
C PHE A 67 34.51 35.03 -26.95
N ILE A 68 35.01 34.93 -28.20
CA ILE A 68 34.25 34.31 -29.30
C ILE A 68 34.26 32.77 -29.19
N VAL A 69 35.36 32.16 -28.75
CA VAL A 69 35.41 30.69 -28.54
C VAL A 69 34.59 30.29 -27.31
N PHE A 70 34.65 31.05 -26.21
CA PHE A 70 33.92 30.75 -24.98
C PHE A 70 32.38 30.85 -25.16
N LEU A 71 31.91 31.66 -26.12
CA LEU A 71 30.51 31.74 -26.55
C LEU A 71 30.03 30.55 -27.41
N CYS A 72 30.92 29.64 -27.82
CA CYS A 72 30.58 28.46 -28.62
C CYS A 72 30.89 27.11 -27.96
N VAL A 73 31.47 27.06 -26.74
CA VAL A 73 31.88 25.80 -26.09
C VAL A 73 31.40 25.65 -24.63
N ILE A 74 30.23 26.22 -24.28
CA ILE A 74 29.33 25.60 -23.30
C ILE A 74 27.88 25.63 -23.81
N THR A 75 27.65 25.05 -24.98
CA THR A 75 26.32 24.54 -25.37
C THR A 75 26.18 23.08 -24.94
N PHE A 76 26.32 22.83 -23.63
CA PHE A 76 25.78 21.60 -23.05
C PHE A 76 24.26 21.64 -23.23
N SER A 77 23.78 20.99 -24.29
CA SER A 77 22.36 20.80 -24.53
C SER A 77 21.83 19.96 -23.37
N CYS A 78 21.12 20.62 -22.46
CA CYS A 78 20.19 19.94 -21.58
C CYS A 78 19.09 19.37 -22.49
N ALA A 79 19.26 18.10 -22.89
CA ALA A 79 18.28 17.38 -23.68
C ALA A 79 16.95 17.44 -22.91
N SER A 80 15.93 18.03 -23.51
CA SER A 80 14.68 18.25 -22.80
C SER A 80 13.99 16.92 -22.52
N ASP A 81 13.06 16.90 -21.56
CA ASP A 81 12.14 15.78 -21.32
C ASP A 81 11.53 15.29 -22.65
N THR A 82 11.21 16.21 -23.57
CA THR A 82 10.74 15.97 -24.94
C THR A 82 11.73 15.14 -25.77
N ASP A 83 13.01 15.54 -25.82
CA ASP A 83 14.05 14.87 -26.61
C ASP A 83 14.40 13.50 -26.02
N THR A 84 14.31 13.38 -24.69
CA THR A 84 14.46 12.13 -23.95
C THR A 84 13.36 11.14 -24.30
N LEU A 85 12.10 11.59 -24.31
CA LEU A 85 10.96 10.77 -24.70
C LEU A 85 10.96 10.40 -26.19
N PHE A 86 11.44 11.28 -27.08
CA PHE A 86 11.62 10.92 -28.49
C PHE A 86 12.63 9.78 -28.65
N LYS A 87 13.80 9.84 -28.01
CA LYS A 87 14.76 8.72 -28.02
C LYS A 87 14.18 7.42 -27.49
N PHE A 88 13.41 7.48 -26.40
CA PHE A 88 12.72 6.30 -25.88
C PHE A 88 11.72 5.73 -26.89
N LYS A 89 10.90 6.59 -27.50
CA LYS A 89 9.93 6.21 -28.54
C LYS A 89 10.60 5.60 -29.76
N ASP A 90 11.70 6.19 -30.23
CA ASP A 90 12.48 5.73 -31.38
C ASP A 90 13.22 4.39 -31.12
N SER A 91 13.32 3.95 -29.85
CA SER A 91 13.87 2.64 -29.48
C SER A 91 12.88 1.47 -29.60
N LEU A 92 11.57 1.77 -29.69
CA LEU A 92 10.51 0.78 -29.78
C LEU A 92 10.37 0.25 -31.21
N ALA A 93 10.06 -1.04 -31.37
CA ALA A 93 9.84 -1.64 -32.67
C ALA A 93 8.48 -1.24 -33.30
N ASN A 94 7.55 -0.71 -32.49
CA ASN A 94 6.33 -0.06 -32.93
C ASN A 94 5.95 1.10 -32.00
N ASP A 95 5.70 2.28 -32.58
CA ASP A 95 5.51 3.54 -31.85
C ASP A 95 4.11 4.18 -32.06
N GLY A 96 3.27 3.60 -32.91
CA GLY A 96 2.02 4.22 -33.39
C GLY A 96 1.01 4.60 -32.29
N ALA A 97 1.00 3.86 -31.17
CA ALA A 97 0.21 4.21 -29.98
C ALA A 97 0.71 5.50 -29.28
N LEU A 98 1.97 5.88 -29.51
CA LEU A 98 2.62 7.11 -29.05
C LEU A 98 2.64 8.19 -30.15
N SER A 99 1.76 8.11 -31.15
CA SER A 99 1.69 9.07 -32.27
C SER A 99 1.42 10.52 -31.84
N ASN A 100 0.77 10.75 -30.69
CA ASN A 100 0.59 12.10 -30.15
C ASN A 100 1.84 12.66 -29.43
N TRP A 101 2.90 11.86 -29.24
CA TRP A 101 4.22 12.36 -28.84
C TRP A 101 4.85 13.02 -30.07
N ASN A 102 4.70 14.34 -30.16
CA ASN A 102 5.18 15.15 -31.28
C ASN A 102 5.50 16.59 -30.85
N ALA A 103 6.33 17.28 -31.65
CA ALA A 103 6.85 18.61 -31.33
C ALA A 103 5.79 19.75 -31.28
N SER A 104 4.54 19.48 -31.65
CA SER A 104 3.45 20.47 -31.61
C SER A 104 2.95 20.76 -30.18
N SER A 105 3.32 19.94 -29.19
CA SER A 105 2.97 20.15 -27.79
C SER A 105 4.08 19.65 -26.85
N LYS A 106 4.21 20.27 -25.67
CA LYS A 106 5.08 19.75 -24.59
C LYS A 106 4.42 18.55 -23.90
N PRO A 107 5.15 17.62 -23.27
CA PRO A 107 4.55 16.48 -22.58
C PRO A 107 3.55 16.85 -21.47
N CYS A 108 3.82 17.94 -20.74
CA CYS A 108 3.02 18.41 -19.60
C CYS A 108 2.47 19.84 -19.77
N SER A 109 1.36 20.13 -19.09
CA SER A 109 0.77 21.46 -18.90
C SER A 109 0.17 21.55 -17.48
N GLY A 110 0.94 22.11 -16.53
CA GLY A 110 0.62 22.01 -15.11
C GLY A 110 0.70 20.56 -14.62
N ASP A 111 -0.34 20.08 -13.93
CA ASP A 111 -0.47 18.67 -13.56
C ASP A 111 -1.09 17.80 -14.68
N ASN A 112 -1.58 18.40 -15.77
CA ASN A 112 -2.16 17.67 -16.89
C ASN A 112 -1.08 17.18 -17.86
N ALA A 113 -1.25 15.99 -18.42
CA ALA A 113 -0.45 15.48 -19.52
C ALA A 113 -1.12 15.80 -20.87
N ASN A 114 -0.31 16.22 -21.85
CA ASN A 114 -0.77 16.42 -23.23
C ASN A 114 -0.45 15.19 -24.11
N TRP A 115 0.51 14.37 -23.68
CA TRP A 115 1.00 13.18 -24.38
C TRP A 115 0.44 11.89 -23.74
N VAL A 116 0.08 10.90 -24.56
CA VAL A 116 -0.52 9.64 -24.09
C VAL A 116 0.46 8.91 -23.16
N GLY A 117 -0.04 8.46 -22.00
CA GLY A 117 0.73 7.67 -21.05
C GLY A 117 1.86 8.41 -20.31
N ILE A 118 1.95 9.74 -20.41
CA ILE A 118 2.82 10.56 -19.55
C ILE A 118 2.06 10.92 -18.26
N LEU A 119 2.73 10.82 -17.11
CA LEU A 119 2.19 11.28 -15.83
C LEU A 119 2.94 12.54 -15.38
N CYS A 120 2.19 13.63 -15.28
CA CYS A 120 2.70 14.98 -14.98
C CYS A 120 2.40 15.42 -13.55
N SER A 121 3.23 16.30 -13.01
CA SER A 121 2.86 17.21 -11.92
C SER A 121 3.73 18.46 -11.97
N ASN A 122 3.15 19.65 -11.79
CA ASN A 122 3.86 20.93 -11.84
C ASN A 122 4.79 21.06 -13.07
N ASN A 123 4.28 20.77 -14.27
CA ASN A 123 4.98 20.71 -15.57
C ASN A 123 6.09 19.64 -15.68
N THR A 124 6.27 18.78 -14.68
CA THR A 124 7.37 17.82 -14.58
C THR A 124 6.87 16.40 -14.77
N ILE A 125 7.60 15.58 -15.55
CA ILE A 125 7.28 14.16 -15.72
C ILE A 125 7.69 13.37 -14.48
N TRP A 126 6.75 12.65 -13.86
CA TRP A 126 7.05 11.76 -12.72
C TRP A 126 6.68 10.29 -12.98
N GLY A 127 6.04 9.97 -14.11
CA GLY A 127 5.72 8.59 -14.46
C GLY A 127 5.48 8.36 -15.94
N LEU A 128 5.67 7.10 -16.35
CA LEU A 128 5.24 6.56 -17.64
C LEU A 128 4.22 5.45 -17.38
N GLN A 129 3.10 5.46 -18.11
CA GLN A 129 2.02 4.49 -18.02
C GLN A 129 1.59 4.11 -19.45
N LEU A 130 2.36 3.22 -20.08
CA LEU A 130 2.19 2.81 -21.47
C LEU A 130 1.52 1.43 -21.53
N GLU A 131 0.33 1.33 -20.93
CA GLU A 131 -0.35 0.06 -20.67
C GLU A 131 -1.34 -0.31 -21.79
N ASN A 132 -1.43 -1.59 -22.14
CA ASN A 132 -2.39 -2.10 -23.14
C ASN A 132 -2.20 -1.53 -24.57
N MET A 133 -0.99 -1.06 -24.91
CA MET A 133 -0.69 -0.34 -26.16
C MET A 133 -0.13 -1.24 -27.27
N GLY A 134 0.15 -2.52 -26.98
CA GLY A 134 0.71 -3.48 -27.95
C GLY A 134 2.18 -3.21 -28.31
N LEU A 135 2.90 -2.47 -27.47
CA LEU A 135 4.30 -2.08 -27.71
C LEU A 135 5.24 -3.29 -27.65
N MET A 136 6.29 -3.31 -28.46
CA MET A 136 7.33 -4.35 -28.48
C MET A 136 8.71 -3.79 -28.87
N GLY A 137 9.74 -4.62 -28.82
CA GLY A 137 11.14 -4.23 -29.04
C GLY A 137 11.91 -4.06 -27.73
N LEU A 138 13.07 -3.40 -27.79
CA LEU A 138 13.94 -3.23 -26.63
C LEU A 138 13.56 -1.97 -25.84
N ILE A 139 13.59 -2.07 -24.51
CA ILE A 139 13.36 -0.94 -23.61
C ILE A 139 14.70 -0.24 -23.36
N ASP A 140 14.98 0.86 -24.06
CA ASP A 140 16.16 1.67 -23.80
C ASP A 140 16.04 2.43 -22.46
N VAL A 141 16.55 1.80 -21.40
CA VAL A 141 16.63 2.38 -20.06
C VAL A 141 17.63 3.53 -19.97
N ASP A 142 18.65 3.57 -20.83
CA ASP A 142 19.65 4.64 -20.85
C ASP A 142 19.05 5.95 -21.38
N SER A 143 18.12 5.90 -22.34
CA SER A 143 17.32 7.07 -22.72
C SER A 143 16.59 7.67 -21.51
N LEU A 144 15.89 6.84 -20.73
CA LEU A 144 15.04 7.27 -19.61
C LEU A 144 15.81 7.88 -18.42
N MET A 145 17.13 7.75 -18.37
CA MET A 145 17.96 8.44 -17.37
C MET A 145 17.85 9.98 -17.45
N GLY A 146 17.42 10.53 -18.60
CA GLY A 146 17.17 11.96 -18.76
C GLY A 146 15.96 12.52 -17.97
N LEU A 147 15.17 11.67 -17.30
CA LEU A 147 13.97 12.07 -16.54
C LEU A 147 14.21 12.03 -15.01
N PRO A 148 14.84 13.05 -14.39
CA PRO A 148 15.30 13.00 -12.99
C PRO A 148 14.17 12.85 -11.97
N TYR A 149 12.93 13.15 -12.35
CA TYR A 149 11.74 13.05 -11.50
C TYR A 149 10.91 11.78 -11.72
N LEU A 150 11.32 10.88 -12.62
CA LEU A 150 10.62 9.62 -12.90
C LEU A 150 10.59 8.70 -11.68
N ARG A 151 9.38 8.35 -11.20
CA ARG A 151 9.13 7.47 -10.04
C ARG A 151 8.23 6.26 -10.34
N THR A 152 7.56 6.23 -11.49
CA THR A 152 6.73 5.10 -11.92
C THR A 152 7.04 4.75 -13.38
N ILE A 153 7.20 3.46 -13.68
CA ILE A 153 7.07 2.93 -15.04
C ILE A 153 6.04 1.80 -15.01
N SER A 154 5.05 1.89 -15.88
CA SER A 154 4.18 0.78 -16.25
C SER A 154 4.26 0.53 -17.75
N LEU A 155 4.60 -0.71 -18.12
CA LEU A 155 4.54 -1.26 -19.47
C LEU A 155 3.62 -2.51 -19.49
N THR A 156 2.64 -2.53 -18.60
CA THR A 156 1.76 -3.67 -18.34
C THR A 156 0.90 -4.01 -19.56
N ASN A 157 0.76 -5.31 -19.88
CA ASN A 157 -0.07 -5.83 -20.96
C ASN A 157 0.36 -5.34 -22.36
N ASN A 158 1.59 -5.66 -22.75
CA ASN A 158 2.17 -5.32 -24.05
C ASN A 158 2.79 -6.57 -24.70
N SER A 159 3.73 -6.38 -25.62
CA SER A 159 4.44 -7.43 -26.35
C SER A 159 5.96 -7.29 -26.26
N PHE A 160 6.47 -6.78 -25.13
CA PHE A 160 7.89 -6.79 -24.84
C PHE A 160 8.38 -8.21 -24.54
N ASP A 161 9.58 -8.55 -25.02
CA ASP A 161 10.23 -9.85 -24.85
C ASP A 161 11.73 -9.74 -24.51
N GLY A 162 12.35 -10.88 -24.18
CA GLY A 162 13.75 -10.97 -23.79
C GLY A 162 14.00 -10.72 -22.29
N PRO A 163 15.26 -10.55 -21.87
CA PRO A 163 15.60 -10.42 -20.45
C PRO A 163 15.10 -9.10 -19.84
N LEU A 164 14.91 -9.11 -18.51
CA LEU A 164 14.54 -7.90 -17.76
C LEU A 164 15.58 -6.78 -18.00
N PRO A 165 15.19 -5.59 -18.49
CA PRO A 165 16.15 -4.52 -18.78
C PRO A 165 16.77 -3.95 -17.50
N ASN A 166 17.88 -3.22 -17.65
CA ASN A 166 18.79 -2.83 -16.56
C ASN A 166 18.25 -1.69 -15.65
N ILE A 167 17.08 -1.89 -15.05
CA ILE A 167 16.28 -0.91 -14.32
C ILE A 167 16.94 -0.31 -13.07
N LYS A 168 18.02 -0.89 -12.53
CA LYS A 168 18.80 -0.28 -11.43
C LYS A 168 19.42 1.07 -11.80
N LYS A 169 19.63 1.34 -13.10
CA LYS A 169 19.97 2.70 -13.61
C LYS A 169 18.94 3.76 -13.22
N LEU A 170 17.69 3.36 -12.98
CA LEU A 170 16.57 4.22 -12.56
C LEU A 170 16.25 4.01 -11.07
N GLY A 171 17.28 3.94 -10.20
CA GLY A 171 17.14 3.62 -8.77
C GLY A 171 16.21 4.52 -7.93
N ALA A 172 15.77 5.67 -8.47
CA ALA A 172 14.76 6.54 -7.87
C ALA A 172 13.30 6.03 -8.04
N LEU A 173 13.06 5.00 -8.85
CA LEU A 173 11.73 4.42 -9.06
C LEU A 173 11.10 3.91 -7.74
N LYS A 174 9.79 4.11 -7.64
CA LYS A 174 8.92 3.68 -6.53
C LYS A 174 7.98 2.55 -6.96
N SER A 175 7.63 2.49 -8.24
CA SER A 175 6.76 1.47 -8.82
C SER A 175 7.29 1.02 -10.17
N VAL A 176 7.42 -0.29 -10.36
CA VAL A 176 7.75 -0.95 -11.63
C VAL A 176 6.68 -1.99 -11.91
N PHE A 177 5.99 -1.85 -13.03
CA PHE A 177 4.93 -2.75 -13.47
C PHE A 177 5.20 -3.22 -14.90
N LEU A 178 5.59 -4.49 -15.04
CA LEU A 178 5.99 -5.12 -16.31
C LEU A 178 5.15 -6.39 -16.60
N SER A 179 4.04 -6.56 -15.87
CA SER A 179 3.18 -7.74 -15.93
C SER A 179 2.53 -7.93 -17.30
N LYS A 180 2.19 -9.19 -17.65
CA LYS A 180 1.57 -9.55 -18.93
C LYS A 180 2.42 -9.09 -20.13
N ASN A 181 3.64 -9.61 -20.20
CA ASN A 181 4.54 -9.48 -21.34
C ASN A 181 5.14 -10.87 -21.64
N ARG A 182 6.18 -10.94 -22.49
CA ARG A 182 6.95 -12.15 -22.81
C ARG A 182 8.40 -12.03 -22.34
N PHE A 183 8.66 -11.30 -21.24
CA PHE A 183 10.01 -11.21 -20.68
C PHE A 183 10.44 -12.59 -20.17
N SER A 184 11.67 -13.00 -20.45
CA SER A 184 12.13 -14.38 -20.28
C SER A 184 13.57 -14.50 -19.80
N GLY A 185 13.92 -15.70 -19.32
CA GLY A 185 15.25 -15.99 -18.78
C GLY A 185 15.42 -15.60 -17.32
N GLU A 186 16.65 -15.76 -16.82
CA GLU A 186 17.00 -15.51 -15.41
C GLU A 186 17.10 -14.01 -15.10
N ILE A 187 16.72 -13.62 -13.89
CA ILE A 187 16.94 -12.27 -13.37
C ILE A 187 18.21 -12.27 -12.49
N PRO A 188 19.31 -11.59 -12.87
CA PRO A 188 20.53 -11.55 -12.07
C PRO A 188 20.31 -11.09 -10.63
N ASN A 189 21.05 -11.70 -9.70
CA ASN A 189 20.91 -11.46 -8.25
C ASN A 189 21.04 -9.99 -7.84
N ASP A 190 21.77 -9.16 -8.60
CA ASP A 190 22.01 -7.74 -8.31
C ASP A 190 21.08 -6.76 -9.06
N THR A 191 20.08 -7.26 -9.80
CA THR A 191 19.23 -6.45 -10.69
C THR A 191 18.45 -5.33 -9.98
N PHE A 192 18.18 -5.48 -8.67
CA PHE A 192 17.47 -4.48 -7.86
C PHE A 192 18.37 -3.73 -6.87
N THR A 193 19.68 -3.98 -6.88
CA THR A 193 20.65 -3.32 -6.01
C THR A 193 20.61 -1.80 -6.21
N GLY A 194 20.57 -1.05 -5.11
CA GLY A 194 20.49 0.41 -5.12
C GLY A 194 19.09 1.00 -5.35
N MET A 195 18.07 0.21 -5.70
CA MET A 195 16.68 0.68 -5.93
C MET A 195 15.92 0.97 -4.61
N GLY A 196 16.56 1.65 -3.66
CA GLY A 196 16.08 1.84 -2.29
C GLY A 196 14.78 2.65 -2.15
N SER A 197 14.22 3.19 -3.23
CA SER A 197 12.90 3.83 -3.27
C SER A 197 11.75 2.91 -3.70
N LEU A 198 12.05 1.72 -4.21
CA LEU A 198 11.07 0.79 -4.79
C LEU A 198 10.10 0.24 -3.73
N LYS A 199 8.80 0.32 -4.04
CA LYS A 199 7.68 -0.12 -3.19
C LYS A 199 6.81 -1.18 -3.83
N LYS A 200 6.64 -1.11 -5.14
CA LYS A 200 5.84 -2.05 -5.94
C LYS A 200 6.70 -2.60 -7.07
N LEU A 201 6.79 -3.92 -7.14
CA LEU A 201 7.47 -4.65 -8.21
C LEU A 201 6.53 -5.75 -8.71
N TYR A 202 5.91 -5.54 -9.88
CA TYR A 202 5.10 -6.57 -10.52
C TYR A 202 5.79 -7.04 -11.81
N LEU A 203 6.13 -8.33 -11.85
CA LEU A 203 6.71 -9.05 -12.98
C LEU A 203 5.83 -10.24 -13.41
N ASN A 204 4.63 -10.35 -12.83
CA ASN A 204 3.76 -11.51 -13.00
C ASN A 204 3.13 -11.66 -14.39
N LYS A 205 2.82 -12.89 -14.81
CA LYS A 205 2.45 -13.23 -16.21
C LYS A 205 3.55 -12.84 -17.19
N ASN A 206 4.68 -13.54 -17.07
CA ASN A 206 5.85 -13.47 -17.94
C ASN A 206 6.48 -14.90 -18.04
N GLU A 207 7.64 -15.01 -18.64
CA GLU A 207 8.37 -16.25 -18.90
C GLU A 207 9.71 -16.31 -18.14
N PHE A 208 9.84 -15.60 -17.01
CA PHE A 208 11.07 -15.55 -16.21
C PHE A 208 11.40 -16.90 -15.57
N THR A 209 12.68 -17.25 -15.53
CA THR A 209 13.22 -18.53 -15.02
C THR A 209 14.24 -18.31 -13.88
N GLY A 210 14.73 -19.40 -13.29
CA GLY A 210 15.78 -19.35 -12.27
C GLY A 210 15.28 -18.88 -10.90
N GLN A 211 16.22 -18.54 -10.01
CA GLN A 211 15.91 -18.21 -8.62
C GLN A 211 15.37 -16.79 -8.44
N ILE A 212 14.56 -16.57 -7.40
CA ILE A 212 14.12 -15.22 -6.98
C ILE A 212 15.37 -14.42 -6.53
N PRO A 213 15.72 -13.30 -7.19
CA PRO A 213 17.01 -12.65 -6.96
C PRO A 213 17.12 -11.98 -5.59
N SER A 214 18.24 -12.24 -4.90
CA SER A 214 18.45 -11.86 -3.50
C SER A 214 18.43 -10.34 -3.25
N SER A 215 18.72 -9.50 -4.25
CA SER A 215 18.56 -8.04 -4.12
C SER A 215 17.11 -7.62 -3.80
N ILE A 216 16.07 -8.40 -4.16
CA ILE A 216 14.69 -8.09 -3.77
C ILE A 216 14.51 -8.13 -2.24
N VAL A 217 15.18 -9.06 -1.53
CA VAL A 217 15.16 -9.17 -0.06
C VAL A 217 15.78 -7.93 0.61
N SER A 218 16.70 -7.24 -0.09
CA SER A 218 17.37 -6.06 0.43
C SER A 218 16.54 -4.77 0.34
N LEU A 219 15.47 -4.74 -0.46
CA LEU A 219 14.72 -3.52 -0.77
C LEU A 219 13.97 -2.96 0.46
N PRO A 220 14.41 -1.84 1.08
CA PRO A 220 13.97 -1.44 2.42
C PRO A 220 12.57 -0.80 2.47
N LYS A 221 11.90 -0.67 1.31
CA LYS A 221 10.58 -0.03 1.18
C LYS A 221 9.57 -0.87 0.39
N LEU A 222 9.92 -2.12 0.03
CA LEU A 222 9.05 -3.02 -0.73
C LEU A 222 7.79 -3.35 0.09
N LEU A 223 6.62 -3.04 -0.46
CA LEU A 223 5.31 -3.28 0.14
C LEU A 223 4.53 -4.36 -0.62
N GLU A 224 4.73 -4.45 -1.94
CA GLU A 224 3.98 -5.34 -2.83
C GLU A 224 4.90 -5.93 -3.90
N LEU A 225 4.98 -7.25 -3.93
CA LEU A 225 5.73 -8.06 -4.89
C LEU A 225 4.74 -9.00 -5.61
N ARG A 226 4.82 -9.05 -6.95
CA ARG A 226 4.10 -10.04 -7.77
C ARG A 226 5.05 -10.70 -8.75
N LEU A 227 5.35 -11.97 -8.50
CA LEU A 227 6.11 -12.86 -9.37
C LEU A 227 5.24 -14.02 -9.91
N ASP A 228 3.93 -14.00 -9.62
CA ASP A 228 2.99 -15.04 -10.02
C ASP A 228 2.96 -15.31 -11.54
N ASP A 229 2.52 -16.51 -11.93
CA ASP A 229 2.43 -16.93 -13.34
C ASP A 229 3.77 -16.71 -14.10
N ASN A 230 4.82 -17.42 -13.66
CA ASN A 230 6.17 -17.40 -14.23
C ASN A 230 6.79 -18.81 -14.11
N GLN A 231 8.11 -18.95 -14.28
CA GLN A 231 8.86 -20.20 -14.15
C GLN A 231 10.00 -20.10 -13.12
N PHE A 232 9.87 -19.26 -12.10
CA PHE A 232 10.86 -19.15 -11.00
C PHE A 232 10.97 -20.47 -10.23
N GLU A 233 12.17 -20.83 -9.82
CA GLU A 233 12.51 -22.13 -9.22
C GLU A 233 13.40 -21.99 -7.96
N GLY A 234 13.52 -23.07 -7.21
CA GLY A 234 14.26 -23.10 -5.95
C GLY A 234 13.49 -22.52 -4.77
N GLN A 235 14.20 -22.22 -3.68
CA GLN A 235 13.60 -21.81 -2.41
C GLN A 235 13.21 -20.34 -2.37
N ILE A 236 12.10 -20.04 -1.70
CA ILE A 236 11.65 -18.67 -1.44
C ILE A 236 12.63 -17.99 -0.46
N PRO A 237 13.27 -16.87 -0.81
CA PRO A 237 14.15 -16.14 0.10
C PRO A 237 13.38 -15.54 1.30
N ASP A 238 14.00 -15.48 2.48
CA ASP A 238 13.37 -14.87 3.67
C ASP A 238 13.32 -13.33 3.58
N PHE A 239 12.11 -12.80 3.40
CA PHE A 239 11.87 -11.38 3.19
C PHE A 239 12.02 -10.57 4.49
N ARG A 240 13.05 -9.71 4.53
CA ARG A 240 13.39 -8.89 5.70
C ARG A 240 12.49 -7.66 5.90
N GLN A 241 11.57 -7.40 4.96
CA GLN A 241 10.69 -6.23 4.96
C GLN A 241 9.50 -6.39 5.91
N LYS A 242 9.58 -5.75 7.09
CA LYS A 242 8.51 -5.76 8.11
C LYS A 242 7.15 -5.17 7.64
N ASP A 243 7.15 -4.39 6.56
CA ASP A 243 5.96 -3.74 5.99
C ASP A 243 5.47 -4.40 4.67
N LEU A 244 6.01 -5.58 4.29
CA LEU A 244 5.60 -6.31 3.09
C LEU A 244 4.17 -6.84 3.25
N LYS A 245 3.24 -6.32 2.44
CA LYS A 245 1.80 -6.59 2.54
C LYS A 245 1.32 -7.69 1.58
N LEU A 246 2.05 -7.86 0.48
CA LEU A 246 1.72 -8.79 -0.58
C LEU A 246 3.02 -9.33 -1.18
N ALA A 247 3.18 -10.65 -1.16
CA ALA A 247 4.13 -11.37 -2.00
C ALA A 247 3.35 -12.47 -2.71
N ASN A 248 2.98 -12.26 -3.98
CA ASN A 248 2.34 -13.29 -4.78
C ASN A 248 3.39 -14.07 -5.58
N LEU A 249 3.50 -15.36 -5.29
CA LEU A 249 4.47 -16.32 -5.82
C LEU A 249 3.79 -17.56 -6.43
N ALA A 250 2.46 -17.50 -6.61
CA ALA A 250 1.67 -18.60 -7.16
C ALA A 250 2.08 -18.97 -8.60
N ASN A 251 1.75 -20.19 -9.04
CA ASN A 251 1.94 -20.68 -10.41
C ASN A 251 3.40 -20.47 -10.90
N ASN A 252 4.33 -21.16 -10.24
CA ASN A 252 5.77 -21.15 -10.48
C ASN A 252 6.34 -22.57 -10.17
N LYS A 253 7.68 -22.74 -10.11
CA LYS A 253 8.38 -24.01 -9.82
C LYS A 253 9.13 -23.95 -8.48
N LEU A 254 8.63 -23.18 -7.52
CA LEU A 254 9.29 -22.95 -6.23
C LEU A 254 9.18 -24.19 -5.33
N GLU A 255 10.17 -24.41 -4.47
CA GLU A 255 10.28 -25.59 -3.62
C GLU A 255 10.62 -25.26 -2.15
N GLY A 256 10.28 -26.18 -1.25
CA GLY A 256 10.68 -26.12 0.16
C GLY A 256 9.74 -25.32 1.06
N SER A 257 10.26 -24.91 2.22
CA SER A 257 9.46 -24.28 3.27
C SER A 257 9.21 -22.79 3.02
N ILE A 258 7.95 -22.37 3.04
CA ILE A 258 7.57 -20.95 3.01
C ILE A 258 8.17 -20.24 4.25
N PRO A 259 8.91 -19.12 4.07
CA PRO A 259 9.51 -18.38 5.18
C PRO A 259 8.49 -17.85 6.19
N ALA A 260 8.87 -17.82 7.47
CA ALA A 260 7.99 -17.36 8.55
C ALA A 260 7.51 -15.90 8.38
N SER A 261 8.30 -15.07 7.69
CA SER A 261 7.95 -13.70 7.26
C SER A 261 6.70 -13.65 6.36
N LEU A 262 6.46 -14.68 5.55
CA LEU A 262 5.31 -14.80 4.65
C LEU A 262 4.16 -15.65 5.20
N SER A 263 4.39 -16.39 6.30
CA SER A 263 3.47 -17.43 6.82
C SER A 263 2.05 -16.99 7.20
N LYS A 264 1.79 -15.67 7.25
CA LYS A 264 0.49 -15.06 7.55
C LYS A 264 -0.26 -14.52 6.32
N MET A 265 0.32 -14.67 5.13
CA MET A 265 -0.33 -14.31 3.87
C MET A 265 -1.33 -15.39 3.44
N ASP A 266 -2.22 -15.09 2.49
CA ASP A 266 -3.21 -16.07 2.03
C ASP A 266 -2.55 -17.22 1.25
N LYS A 267 -3.06 -18.45 1.44
CA LYS A 267 -2.53 -19.65 0.77
C LYS A 267 -2.57 -19.61 -0.77
N SER A 268 -3.51 -18.87 -1.34
CA SER A 268 -3.62 -18.67 -2.80
C SER A 268 -2.44 -17.89 -3.40
N LEU A 269 -1.63 -17.21 -2.57
CA LEU A 269 -0.43 -16.51 -3.00
C LEU A 269 0.78 -17.43 -3.22
N PHE A 270 0.62 -18.74 -2.96
CA PHE A 270 1.66 -19.77 -3.08
C PHE A 270 1.20 -21.02 -3.85
N SER A 271 -0.09 -21.15 -4.15
CA SER A 271 -0.66 -22.29 -4.90
C SER A 271 -0.08 -22.42 -6.30
N GLY A 272 -0.11 -23.64 -6.86
CA GLY A 272 0.47 -23.90 -8.20
C GLY A 272 1.99 -24.03 -8.21
N ASN A 273 2.61 -24.18 -7.04
CA ASN A 273 3.97 -24.72 -6.87
C ASN A 273 3.83 -26.07 -6.17
N GLU A 274 4.27 -27.18 -6.77
CA GLU A 274 3.98 -28.53 -6.24
C GLU A 274 4.83 -28.90 -5.00
N ASP A 275 6.07 -28.42 -4.93
CA ASP A 275 7.03 -28.74 -3.86
C ASP A 275 7.11 -27.68 -2.73
N LEU A 276 6.22 -26.68 -2.71
CA LEU A 276 6.11 -25.74 -1.59
C LEU A 276 5.34 -26.33 -0.40
N CYS A 277 5.79 -26.02 0.82
CA CYS A 277 5.16 -26.47 2.05
C CYS A 277 5.37 -25.51 3.24
N GLY A 278 4.68 -25.77 4.35
CA GLY A 278 4.68 -24.91 5.53
C GLY A 278 3.66 -23.77 5.43
N ALA A 279 3.27 -23.21 6.58
CA ALA A 279 2.20 -22.22 6.66
C ALA A 279 2.47 -21.02 5.71
N PRO A 280 1.47 -20.56 4.93
CA PRO A 280 0.04 -20.88 5.00
C PRO A 280 -0.42 -22.17 4.29
N LEU A 281 0.49 -22.93 3.66
CA LEU A 281 0.20 -24.27 3.14
C LEU A 281 0.30 -25.34 4.25
N ASP A 282 -0.02 -26.59 3.90
CA ASP A 282 0.14 -27.73 4.80
C ASP A 282 1.59 -27.88 5.28
N GLN A 283 1.77 -28.32 6.53
CA GLN A 283 3.11 -28.47 7.12
C GLN A 283 4.01 -29.36 6.26
N CYS A 284 5.25 -28.92 6.02
CA CYS A 284 6.28 -29.70 5.34
C CYS A 284 6.34 -31.11 5.91
N GLY A 285 5.91 -32.08 5.11
CA GLY A 285 5.81 -33.46 5.54
C GLY A 285 7.17 -33.99 5.92
N SER A 286 7.41 -34.18 7.23
CA SER A 286 8.53 -34.99 7.70
C SER A 286 8.44 -36.32 6.95
N LYS A 287 9.44 -36.62 6.12
CA LYS A 287 9.37 -37.71 5.13
C LYS A 287 8.96 -38.98 5.86
N LYS A 288 7.70 -39.41 5.67
CA LYS A 288 7.16 -40.61 6.30
C LYS A 288 7.98 -41.77 5.76
N VAL A 289 9.00 -42.19 6.53
CA VAL A 289 9.78 -43.39 6.28
C VAL A 289 8.75 -44.48 6.08
N SER A 290 8.65 -44.96 4.83
CA SER A 290 7.44 -45.67 4.40
C SER A 290 7.13 -46.79 5.38
N ALA A 291 5.86 -46.98 5.71
CA ALA A 291 5.45 -48.07 6.59
C ALA A 291 5.97 -49.42 6.06
N ILE A 292 6.16 -49.53 4.74
CA ILE A 292 6.79 -50.67 4.05
C ILE A 292 8.25 -50.88 4.50
N LEU A 293 9.04 -49.82 4.73
CA LEU A 293 10.42 -49.92 5.23
C LEU A 293 10.45 -50.36 6.69
N ILE A 294 9.56 -49.82 7.52
CA ILE A 294 9.43 -50.20 8.94
C ILE A 294 8.93 -51.65 9.05
N ILE A 295 7.93 -52.04 8.25
CA ILE A 295 7.44 -53.41 8.14
C ILE A 295 8.55 -54.34 7.60
N GLY A 296 9.37 -53.89 6.64
CA GLY A 296 10.53 -54.63 6.15
C GLY A 296 11.59 -54.86 7.23
N ILE A 297 11.88 -53.86 8.05
CA ILE A 297 12.79 -53.98 9.21
C ILE A 297 12.17 -54.87 10.30
N VAL A 298 10.87 -54.77 10.56
CA VAL A 298 10.16 -55.62 11.54
C VAL A 298 10.10 -57.08 11.06
N ILE A 299 9.80 -57.33 9.78
CA ILE A 299 9.83 -58.68 9.20
C ILE A 299 11.26 -59.22 9.18
N GLY A 300 12.25 -58.41 8.77
CA GLY A 300 13.67 -58.80 8.78
C GLY A 300 14.19 -59.13 10.18
N THR A 301 13.82 -58.34 11.19
CA THR A 301 14.18 -58.61 12.59
C THR A 301 13.40 -59.78 13.18
N LEU A 302 12.12 -59.99 12.83
CA LEU A 302 11.36 -61.18 13.23
C LEU A 302 11.91 -62.46 12.57
N ILE A 303 12.37 -62.39 11.31
CA ILE A 303 13.07 -63.50 10.64
C ILE A 303 14.43 -63.74 11.31
N ALA A 304 15.20 -62.70 11.62
CA ALA A 304 16.48 -62.83 12.32
C ALA A 304 16.32 -63.39 13.75
N ILE A 305 15.32 -62.92 14.50
CA ILE A 305 14.93 -63.47 15.82
C ILE A 305 14.41 -64.90 15.69
N GLY A 306 13.70 -65.23 14.61
CA GLY A 306 13.30 -66.60 14.28
C GLY A 306 14.50 -67.50 13.97
N PHE A 307 15.53 -66.99 13.29
CA PHE A 307 16.76 -67.72 12.95
C PHE A 307 17.64 -67.92 14.20
N LEU A 308 17.84 -66.86 15.00
CA LEU A 308 18.48 -66.93 16.30
C LEU A 308 17.71 -67.82 17.27
N GLY A 309 16.38 -67.80 17.22
CA GLY A 309 15.49 -68.69 17.97
C GLY A 309 15.61 -70.15 17.52
N ALA A 310 15.72 -70.42 16.23
CA ALA A 310 15.97 -71.76 15.71
C ALA A 310 17.36 -72.28 16.13
N ILE A 311 18.39 -71.45 16.06
CA ILE A 311 19.73 -71.75 16.60
C ILE A 311 19.65 -72.02 18.11
N PHE A 312 18.94 -71.17 18.86
CA PHE A 312 18.75 -71.32 20.31
C PHE A 312 17.96 -72.57 20.68
N VAL A 313 16.96 -73.00 19.88
CA VAL A 313 16.20 -74.23 20.06
C VAL A 313 17.02 -75.46 19.68
N VAL A 314 17.89 -75.39 18.66
CA VAL A 314 18.88 -76.45 18.37
C VAL A 314 19.86 -76.59 19.53
N LEU A 315 20.29 -75.49 20.14
CA LEU A 315 21.16 -75.49 21.33
C LEU A 315 20.43 -75.90 22.63
N ARG A 316 19.12 -75.62 22.75
CA ARG A 316 18.25 -76.02 23.87
C ARG A 316 17.55 -77.38 23.69
N ARG A 317 17.87 -78.17 22.66
CA ARG A 317 17.51 -79.60 22.59
C ARG A 317 18.22 -80.47 23.65
N ARG A 318 18.94 -79.85 24.59
CA ARG A 318 19.32 -80.43 25.88
C ARG A 318 18.52 -79.73 26.99
N ASN A 319 17.76 -80.53 27.74
CA ASN A 319 17.03 -80.22 28.98
C ASN A 319 15.65 -79.54 28.87
N GLU A 320 14.63 -80.37 28.58
CA GLU A 320 13.35 -80.44 29.34
C GLU A 320 13.63 -80.81 30.83
N PRO A 321 12.67 -80.82 31.80
CA PRO A 321 11.20 -80.84 31.61
C PRO A 321 10.26 -79.98 32.53
N LEU A 322 8.99 -79.84 32.09
CA LEU A 322 7.72 -79.87 32.88
C LEU A 322 7.38 -78.70 33.89
N LEU A 323 6.12 -78.30 34.17
CA LEU A 323 4.77 -78.57 33.60
C LEU A 323 3.66 -77.62 34.19
N GLU A 324 2.82 -77.01 33.33
CA GLU A 324 1.42 -76.47 33.58
C GLU A 324 1.17 -75.41 34.71
N ARG A 325 0.02 -74.70 34.87
CA ARG A 325 -1.31 -74.45 34.21
C ARG A 325 -1.85 -73.08 34.74
N SER A 326 -2.98 -72.42 34.39
CA SER A 326 -4.10 -72.59 33.43
C SER A 326 -4.95 -71.28 33.33
N LEU A 327 -5.57 -71.01 32.15
CA LEU A 327 -6.91 -70.40 31.90
C LEU A 327 -7.31 -69.03 32.56
N SER A 328 -7.66 -67.95 31.82
CA SER A 328 -8.99 -67.61 31.19
C SER A 328 -10.01 -66.92 32.16
N ARG A 329 -10.99 -66.04 31.81
CA ARG A 329 -11.49 -65.40 30.55
C ARG A 329 -12.70 -64.44 30.83
N LYS A 330 -12.96 -63.46 29.94
CA LYS A 330 -14.24 -62.68 29.67
C LYS A 330 -14.68 -61.47 30.55
N LYS A 331 -15.46 -60.57 29.90
CA LYS A 331 -16.41 -59.51 30.43
C LYS A 331 -17.88 -60.01 30.20
N PRO A 332 -19.00 -59.21 30.17
CA PRO A 332 -19.42 -57.91 30.80
C PRO A 332 -20.90 -57.91 31.36
N LYS A 333 -21.42 -56.80 31.94
CA LYS A 333 -22.77 -56.12 31.67
C LYS A 333 -23.30 -55.16 32.79
N LYS A 334 -24.40 -54.42 32.50
CA LYS A 334 -25.14 -53.41 33.33
C LYS A 334 -26.46 -53.96 33.95
N VAL A 335 -27.02 -53.29 34.98
CA VAL A 335 -28.47 -53.10 35.34
C VAL A 335 -28.62 -51.73 36.08
N ALA A 336 -29.84 -51.21 36.34
CA ALA A 336 -30.15 -49.86 36.88
C ALA A 336 -31.36 -49.79 37.86
N SER A 337 -31.65 -48.59 38.40
CA SER A 337 -32.90 -48.07 39.03
C SER A 337 -32.84 -46.50 39.04
N ASP A 338 -33.87 -45.62 39.03
CA ASP A 338 -35.35 -45.64 39.22
C ASP A 338 -35.79 -45.58 40.71
N GLU A 339 -36.72 -44.76 41.28
CA GLU A 339 -37.71 -43.67 40.91
C GLU A 339 -37.74 -42.58 42.06
N GLU A 340 -38.61 -41.56 42.33
CA GLU A 340 -39.93 -40.90 41.98
C GLU A 340 -39.81 -39.36 42.41
N GLN A 341 -40.72 -38.35 42.62
CA GLN A 341 -42.16 -37.92 42.53
C GLN A 341 -42.20 -36.32 42.51
N MET A 342 -43.14 -35.54 41.92
CA MET A 342 -44.49 -34.99 42.32
C MET A 342 -44.58 -33.93 43.47
N GLU A 343 -45.45 -32.87 43.52
CA GLU A 343 -46.56 -32.39 42.63
C GLU A 343 -47.05 -30.89 42.77
N HIS A 344 -47.72 -30.37 41.71
CA HIS A 344 -48.83 -29.36 41.54
C HIS A 344 -49.08 -28.06 42.39
N GLY A 345 -49.61 -26.98 41.74
CA GLY A 345 -50.46 -25.96 42.43
C GLY A 345 -50.77 -24.53 41.84
N SER A 346 -51.76 -24.38 40.94
CA SER A 346 -52.76 -23.26 40.84
C SER A 346 -52.43 -21.77 40.49
N SER A 347 -53.47 -21.03 40.01
CA SER A 347 -53.52 -19.56 39.75
C SER A 347 -54.98 -19.05 39.74
N PRO A 348 -55.31 -17.79 40.16
CA PRO A 348 -55.89 -16.79 39.21
C PRO A 348 -55.65 -15.29 39.55
N GLY A 349 -55.80 -14.39 38.57
CA GLY A 349 -55.36 -12.98 38.64
C GLY A 349 -56.36 -11.87 39.02
N ASN A 350 -55.94 -10.61 38.82
CA ASN A 350 -56.78 -9.40 38.65
C ASN A 350 -55.97 -8.14 38.23
N ASN A 351 -56.67 -7.09 37.82
CA ASN A 351 -56.20 -5.76 37.33
C ASN A 351 -56.99 -4.64 38.07
N PRO A 352 -56.79 -3.30 37.92
CA PRO A 352 -55.75 -2.54 37.16
C PRO A 352 -55.13 -1.29 37.88
N ASN A 353 -54.00 -0.78 37.35
CA ASN A 353 -53.57 0.66 37.34
C ASN A 353 -53.32 1.43 38.67
N PRO A 354 -52.75 2.66 38.66
CA PRO A 354 -51.46 3.02 38.04
C PRO A 354 -50.56 3.92 38.93
N SER A 355 -49.23 3.82 38.84
CA SER A 355 -48.34 4.86 39.40
C SER A 355 -46.98 5.07 38.69
N SER A 356 -46.79 6.33 38.33
CA SER A 356 -45.59 7.06 37.90
C SER A 356 -44.18 6.48 38.16
N THR A 357 -43.45 6.28 37.06
CA THR A 357 -42.05 6.71 36.83
C THR A 357 -40.92 6.32 37.79
N ASN A 358 -39.92 5.62 37.24
CA ASN A 358 -38.52 6.07 37.37
C ASN A 358 -37.67 5.69 36.13
N LYS A 359 -37.46 6.63 35.20
CA LYS A 359 -36.58 6.44 34.02
C LYS A 359 -35.10 6.64 34.43
N LYS A 360 -34.35 5.56 34.68
CA LYS A 360 -32.87 5.54 34.68
C LYS A 360 -32.40 4.08 34.55
N GLY A 361 -31.53 3.78 33.57
CA GLY A 361 -30.96 2.42 33.43
C GLY A 361 -30.58 1.96 32.01
N ASP A 362 -31.01 2.65 30.96
CA ASP A 362 -30.74 2.23 29.56
C ASP A 362 -29.78 3.19 28.83
N GLN A 363 -28.50 3.15 29.23
CA GLN A 363 -27.40 3.88 28.57
C GLN A 363 -26.20 2.95 28.40
N GLY A 364 -26.25 2.03 27.43
CA GLY A 364 -25.12 1.16 27.13
C GLY A 364 -25.39 -0.12 26.34
N LYS A 365 -26.66 -0.54 26.16
CA LYS A 365 -26.99 -1.77 25.45
C LYS A 365 -27.07 -1.56 23.93
N LEU A 366 -26.80 -2.62 23.17
CA LEU A 366 -27.19 -2.73 21.77
C LEU A 366 -28.71 -2.87 21.67
N ILE A 367 -29.33 -2.21 20.69
CA ILE A 367 -30.76 -2.29 20.43
C ILE A 367 -30.94 -2.98 19.08
N PHE A 368 -31.49 -4.20 19.13
CA PHE A 368 -31.85 -4.96 17.94
C PHE A 368 -33.13 -4.40 17.33
N ILE A 369 -33.15 -4.29 16.00
CA ILE A 369 -34.31 -3.83 15.22
C ILE A 369 -35.02 -5.00 14.52
N ARG A 370 -34.41 -6.19 14.58
CA ARG A 370 -34.87 -7.45 14.00
C ARG A 370 -34.99 -8.53 15.08
N ASP A 371 -36.13 -9.20 15.15
CA ASP A 371 -36.38 -10.29 16.11
C ASP A 371 -35.98 -11.68 15.58
N ASP A 372 -35.72 -11.80 14.28
CA ASP A 372 -35.29 -13.03 13.59
C ASP A 372 -33.76 -13.25 13.61
N THR A 373 -33.01 -12.41 14.33
CA THR A 373 -31.54 -12.43 14.41
C THR A 373 -31.05 -12.91 15.78
N VAL A 374 -29.89 -13.55 15.82
CA VAL A 374 -29.26 -13.99 17.08
C VAL A 374 -28.88 -12.74 17.89
N LYS A 375 -29.44 -12.61 19.09
CA LYS A 375 -29.20 -11.47 19.97
C LYS A 375 -27.94 -11.72 20.83
N PHE A 376 -27.01 -10.78 20.78
CA PHE A 376 -25.72 -10.74 21.47
C PHE A 376 -25.56 -9.39 22.18
N ASP A 377 -24.69 -9.28 23.18
CA ASP A 377 -24.51 -8.02 23.90
C ASP A 377 -23.33 -7.17 23.39
N LEU A 378 -23.14 -5.97 23.95
CA LEU A 378 -22.07 -5.07 23.54
C LEU A 378 -20.67 -5.59 23.96
N GLN A 379 -20.59 -6.37 25.03
CA GLN A 379 -19.35 -6.97 25.52
C GLN A 379 -18.93 -8.17 24.66
N ASP A 380 -19.88 -8.96 24.14
CA ASP A 380 -19.63 -9.96 23.08
C ASP A 380 -19.05 -9.28 21.83
N LEU A 381 -19.65 -8.17 21.39
CA LEU A 381 -19.21 -7.42 20.22
C LEU A 381 -17.83 -6.75 20.41
N LEU A 382 -17.46 -6.40 21.65
CA LEU A 382 -16.15 -5.85 22.01
C LEU A 382 -15.08 -6.94 22.25
N ARG A 383 -15.49 -8.19 22.49
CA ARG A 383 -14.61 -9.37 22.58
C ARG A 383 -14.37 -10.04 21.22
N ALA A 384 -15.25 -9.81 20.24
CA ALA A 384 -15.15 -10.34 18.89
C ALA A 384 -13.82 -9.98 18.22
N SER A 385 -13.27 -10.89 17.41
CA SER A 385 -12.10 -10.57 16.58
C SER A 385 -12.51 -9.56 15.51
N ALA A 386 -11.84 -8.40 15.51
CA ALA A 386 -12.22 -7.24 14.70
C ALA A 386 -11.17 -6.94 13.60
N GLU A 387 -11.53 -7.20 12.36
CA GLU A 387 -10.75 -6.84 11.16
C GLU A 387 -11.24 -5.48 10.61
N VAL A 388 -10.33 -4.62 10.14
CA VAL A 388 -10.69 -3.31 9.56
C VAL A 388 -11.01 -3.45 8.07
N LEU A 389 -12.29 -3.58 7.72
CA LEU A 389 -12.76 -3.62 6.33
C LEU A 389 -12.51 -2.30 5.58
N GLY A 390 -12.47 -1.17 6.29
CA GLY A 390 -12.07 0.11 5.70
C GLY A 390 -12.48 1.34 6.53
N SER A 391 -11.95 2.49 6.13
CA SER A 391 -12.38 3.79 6.65
C SER A 391 -12.91 4.65 5.50
N GLY A 392 -14.20 4.97 5.56
CA GLY A 392 -14.90 5.81 4.58
C GLY A 392 -15.20 7.21 5.11
N SER A 393 -15.92 8.00 4.32
CA SER A 393 -16.31 9.39 4.64
C SER A 393 -17.06 9.54 5.96
N PHE A 394 -17.89 8.57 6.35
CA PHE A 394 -18.68 8.63 7.59
C PHE A 394 -17.98 8.09 8.84
N GLY A 395 -16.85 7.41 8.69
CA GLY A 395 -16.17 6.72 9.79
C GLY A 395 -15.54 5.40 9.35
N SER A 396 -15.64 4.37 10.19
CA SER A 396 -14.86 3.13 10.02
C SER A 396 -15.74 1.89 10.15
N SER A 397 -15.53 0.92 9.26
CA SER A 397 -16.23 -0.36 9.21
C SER A 397 -15.30 -1.49 9.65
N TYR A 398 -15.80 -2.36 10.51
CA TYR A 398 -15.05 -3.50 11.08
C TYR A 398 -15.84 -4.79 10.84
N LYS A 399 -15.17 -5.86 10.37
CA LYS A 399 -15.72 -7.23 10.39
C LYS A 399 -15.50 -7.76 11.80
N ALA A 400 -16.57 -8.02 12.53
CA ALA A 400 -16.55 -8.63 13.85
C ALA A 400 -17.00 -10.09 13.73
N VAL A 401 -16.17 -11.04 14.16
CA VAL A 401 -16.55 -12.45 14.23
C VAL A 401 -16.85 -12.79 15.69
N LEU A 402 -18.11 -13.12 15.98
CA LEU A 402 -18.54 -13.57 17.30
C LEU A 402 -18.05 -14.99 17.56
N LEU A 403 -17.62 -15.28 18.79
CA LEU A 403 -17.00 -16.57 19.20
C LEU A 403 -17.83 -17.82 18.87
N SER A 404 -19.15 -17.68 18.71
CA SER A 404 -20.09 -18.74 18.36
C SER A 404 -21.25 -18.25 17.48
N GLY A 405 -21.00 -17.23 16.64
CA GLY A 405 -22.05 -16.56 15.86
C GLY A 405 -21.60 -16.14 14.44
N PRO A 406 -22.51 -15.52 13.66
CA PRO A 406 -22.22 -15.05 12.31
C PRO A 406 -21.16 -13.93 12.30
N ALA A 407 -20.51 -13.76 11.16
CA ALA A 407 -19.70 -12.58 10.91
C ALA A 407 -20.60 -11.35 10.67
N LEU A 408 -20.28 -10.24 11.33
CA LEU A 408 -21.04 -9.00 11.30
C LEU A 408 -20.18 -7.83 10.85
N VAL A 409 -20.81 -6.78 10.32
CA VAL A 409 -20.15 -5.49 10.04
C VAL A 409 -20.59 -4.47 11.09
N VAL A 410 -19.65 -4.04 11.92
CA VAL A 410 -19.83 -2.92 12.86
C VAL A 410 -19.36 -1.64 12.20
N LYS A 411 -20.25 -0.69 11.97
CA LYS A 411 -19.94 0.59 11.33
C LYS A 411 -20.06 1.75 12.31
N ARG A 412 -18.91 2.34 12.64
CA ARG A 412 -18.78 3.45 13.60
C ARG A 412 -18.94 4.79 12.90
N PHE A 413 -20.12 5.41 13.03
CA PHE A 413 -20.44 6.71 12.43
C PHE A 413 -19.97 7.85 13.33
N ARG A 414 -19.19 8.78 12.75
CA ARG A 414 -18.60 9.94 13.45
C ARG A 414 -19.38 11.24 13.26
N LEU A 415 -20.31 11.27 12.30
CA LEU A 415 -20.94 12.50 11.78
C LEU A 415 -22.45 12.61 12.07
N MET A 416 -22.96 11.73 12.93
CA MET A 416 -24.36 11.63 13.39
C MET A 416 -24.49 12.07 14.85
N ASN A 417 -23.83 13.17 15.23
CA ASN A 417 -23.69 13.58 16.64
C ASN A 417 -24.66 14.70 17.07
N ASN A 418 -25.37 15.32 16.12
CA ASN A 418 -26.34 16.38 16.43
C ASN A 418 -27.78 15.88 16.55
N VAL A 419 -28.11 14.71 15.99
CA VAL A 419 -29.47 14.12 16.02
C VAL A 419 -29.81 13.62 17.43
N GLY A 420 -31.03 13.91 17.89
CA GLY A 420 -31.53 13.55 19.21
C GLY A 420 -31.74 12.04 19.36
N ARG A 421 -31.82 11.55 20.61
CA ARG A 421 -32.03 10.12 20.88
C ARG A 421 -33.37 9.66 20.31
N GLU A 422 -34.45 10.39 20.56
CA GLU A 422 -35.80 9.99 20.17
C GLU A 422 -35.97 10.04 18.65
N GLU A 423 -35.43 11.06 17.98
CA GLU A 423 -35.37 11.20 16.51
C GLU A 423 -34.59 10.04 15.87
N PHE A 424 -33.39 9.74 16.39
CA PHE A 424 -32.55 8.64 15.90
C PHE A 424 -33.26 7.29 16.10
N GLN A 425 -33.85 7.04 17.28
CA GLN A 425 -34.51 5.78 17.58
C GLN A 425 -35.76 5.56 16.70
N GLU A 426 -36.58 6.59 16.45
CA GLU A 426 -37.72 6.50 15.54
C GLU A 426 -37.29 6.28 14.09
N HIS A 427 -36.25 6.97 13.62
CA HIS A 427 -35.72 6.75 12.27
C HIS A 427 -35.13 5.34 12.11
N MET A 428 -34.34 4.85 13.08
CA MET A 428 -33.85 3.47 13.08
C MET A 428 -35.00 2.45 13.10
N ARG A 429 -36.08 2.72 13.83
CA ARG A 429 -37.30 1.89 13.86
C ARG A 429 -38.04 1.87 12.52
N ARG A 430 -37.94 2.93 11.71
CA ARG A 430 -38.39 2.93 10.30
C ARG A 430 -37.45 2.08 9.43
N LEU A 431 -36.13 2.20 9.59
CA LEU A 431 -35.16 1.45 8.78
C LEU A 431 -35.23 -0.07 9.02
N GLY A 432 -35.43 -0.52 10.27
CA GLY A 432 -35.56 -1.95 10.60
C GLY A 432 -36.85 -2.63 10.11
N ARG A 433 -37.80 -1.87 9.55
CA ARG A 433 -39.00 -2.41 8.88
C ARG A 433 -38.77 -2.72 7.40
N LEU A 434 -37.69 -2.23 6.82
CA LEU A 434 -37.38 -2.40 5.40
C LEU A 434 -36.82 -3.81 5.18
N SER A 435 -37.50 -4.59 4.34
CA SER A 435 -37.10 -5.94 3.97
C SER A 435 -37.29 -6.12 2.47
N HIS A 436 -36.18 -6.28 1.74
CA HIS A 436 -36.14 -6.37 0.29
C HIS A 436 -34.87 -7.11 -0.14
N PRO A 437 -34.91 -8.02 -1.13
CA PRO A 437 -33.74 -8.83 -1.54
C PRO A 437 -32.53 -8.00 -2.01
N ASN A 438 -32.73 -6.72 -2.33
CA ASN A 438 -31.66 -5.80 -2.74
C ASN A 438 -31.29 -4.70 -1.73
N LEU A 439 -31.67 -4.82 -0.45
CA LEU A 439 -31.23 -3.91 0.62
C LEU A 439 -30.46 -4.65 1.72
N LEU A 440 -29.32 -4.11 2.16
CA LEU A 440 -28.65 -4.61 3.36
C LEU A 440 -29.35 -4.09 4.61
N SER A 441 -30.15 -4.96 5.22
CA SER A 441 -30.88 -4.67 6.48
C SER A 441 -29.93 -4.38 7.64
N ILE A 442 -30.34 -3.47 8.54
CA ILE A 442 -29.62 -3.18 9.77
C ILE A 442 -30.17 -4.08 10.89
N VAL A 443 -29.29 -4.87 11.50
CA VAL A 443 -29.61 -5.87 12.54
C VAL A 443 -29.80 -5.19 13.90
N SER A 444 -28.83 -4.37 14.31
CA SER A 444 -28.85 -3.65 15.58
C SER A 444 -28.10 -2.32 15.53
N TYR A 445 -28.27 -1.49 16.55
CA TYR A 445 -27.53 -0.24 16.70
C TYR A 445 -27.12 0.03 18.15
N TYR A 446 -26.09 0.85 18.31
CA TYR A 446 -25.68 1.45 19.56
C TYR A 446 -25.86 2.98 19.49
N TYR A 447 -26.54 3.55 20.49
CA TYR A 447 -26.67 5.01 20.63
C TYR A 447 -25.92 5.50 21.87
N ARG A 448 -24.94 6.37 21.64
CA ARG A 448 -24.39 7.31 22.63
C ARG A 448 -24.37 8.72 22.01
N LYS A 449 -24.30 9.76 22.85
CA LYS A 449 -24.37 11.16 22.36
C LYS A 449 -23.34 11.44 21.27
N GLU A 450 -22.09 11.06 21.51
CA GLU A 450 -20.92 11.34 20.65
C GLU A 450 -20.55 10.19 19.69
N GLU A 451 -21.30 9.09 19.71
CA GLU A 451 -20.93 7.84 19.05
C GLU A 451 -22.17 7.02 18.66
N LYS A 452 -22.26 6.64 17.38
CA LYS A 452 -23.26 5.71 16.86
C LYS A 452 -22.56 4.51 16.23
N LEU A 453 -23.00 3.30 16.56
CA LEU A 453 -22.65 2.09 15.81
C LEU A 453 -23.91 1.60 15.11
N LEU A 454 -23.83 1.28 13.83
CA LEU A 454 -24.83 0.48 13.13
C LEU A 454 -24.21 -0.89 12.86
N VAL A 455 -24.98 -1.97 13.04
CA VAL A 455 -24.53 -3.35 12.83
C VAL A 455 -25.41 -4.02 11.78
N SER A 456 -24.77 -4.64 10.80
CA SER A 456 -25.41 -5.47 9.77
C SER A 456 -24.70 -6.81 9.65
N ASP A 457 -25.26 -7.73 8.87
CA ASP A 457 -24.58 -8.97 8.49
C ASP A 457 -23.34 -8.69 7.62
N PHE A 458 -22.38 -9.62 7.59
CA PHE A 458 -21.25 -9.59 6.67
C PHE A 458 -21.65 -10.11 5.27
N VAL A 459 -20.98 -9.61 4.23
CA VAL A 459 -21.31 -9.83 2.82
C VAL A 459 -20.05 -10.23 2.06
N GLU A 460 -19.92 -11.52 1.71
CA GLU A 460 -18.66 -12.16 1.30
C GLU A 460 -18.00 -11.57 0.03
N ASN A 461 -18.75 -11.30 -1.04
CA ASN A 461 -18.17 -10.68 -2.25
C ASN A 461 -17.92 -9.16 -2.11
N GLY A 462 -18.11 -8.58 -0.92
CA GLY A 462 -17.72 -7.21 -0.61
C GLY A 462 -18.50 -6.17 -1.41
N SER A 463 -17.82 -5.11 -1.86
CA SER A 463 -18.45 -4.01 -2.63
C SER A 463 -18.28 -4.15 -4.13
N LEU A 464 -19.23 -3.60 -4.88
CA LEU A 464 -19.17 -3.52 -6.34
C LEU A 464 -17.93 -2.74 -6.82
N ALA A 465 -17.53 -1.68 -6.10
CA ALA A 465 -16.28 -0.96 -6.34
C ALA A 465 -15.04 -1.87 -6.26
N TYR A 466 -15.05 -2.89 -5.39
CA TYR A 466 -13.96 -3.85 -5.26
C TYR A 466 -13.97 -4.90 -6.38
N GLN A 467 -15.15 -5.36 -6.83
CA GLN A 467 -15.24 -6.29 -7.97
C GLN A 467 -14.85 -5.62 -9.29
N LEU A 468 -15.27 -4.36 -9.50
CA LEU A 468 -14.88 -3.57 -10.67
C LEU A 468 -13.39 -3.20 -10.62
N HIS A 469 -12.92 -2.53 -9.56
CA HIS A 469 -11.64 -1.80 -9.56
C HIS A 469 -10.58 -2.37 -8.60
N GLY A 470 -10.85 -3.50 -7.94
CA GLY A 470 -9.89 -4.18 -7.06
C GLY A 470 -8.77 -4.89 -7.83
N ASN A 471 -7.67 -5.19 -7.15
CA ASN A 471 -6.59 -6.03 -7.69
C ASN A 471 -7.12 -7.47 -7.92
N ARG A 472 -7.59 -7.77 -9.13
CA ARG A 472 -8.05 -9.12 -9.48
C ARG A 472 -6.88 -10.11 -9.58
N SER A 473 -7.09 -11.35 -9.14
CA SER A 473 -6.15 -12.46 -9.35
C SER A 473 -6.22 -12.96 -10.80
N ALA A 474 -5.43 -13.97 -11.16
CA ALA A 474 -5.46 -14.56 -12.49
C ALA A 474 -6.80 -15.28 -12.80
N ASP A 475 -7.50 -15.70 -11.76
CA ASP A 475 -8.47 -16.81 -11.74
C ASP A 475 -9.91 -16.34 -11.49
N ARG A 476 -10.09 -15.06 -11.11
CA ARG A 476 -11.40 -14.42 -11.07
C ARG A 476 -11.63 -13.65 -12.38
N PRO A 477 -12.51 -14.12 -13.28
CA PRO A 477 -12.94 -13.32 -14.43
C PRO A 477 -13.61 -12.02 -13.95
N GLY A 478 -13.58 -10.98 -14.79
CA GLY A 478 -14.37 -9.77 -14.55
C GLY A 478 -15.87 -10.06 -14.59
N LEU A 479 -16.67 -9.13 -14.04
CA LEU A 479 -18.13 -9.23 -14.13
C LEU A 479 -18.55 -9.22 -15.60
N ASP A 480 -19.21 -10.28 -16.06
CA ASP A 480 -19.72 -10.40 -17.43
C ASP A 480 -20.99 -9.57 -17.64
N TRP A 481 -21.47 -9.49 -18.89
CA TRP A 481 -22.65 -8.68 -19.22
C TRP A 481 -23.92 -9.08 -18.43
N PRO A 482 -24.36 -10.35 -18.42
CA PRO A 482 -25.48 -10.79 -17.59
C PRO A 482 -25.32 -10.41 -16.11
N THR A 483 -24.15 -10.63 -15.50
CA THR A 483 -23.93 -10.28 -14.09
C THR A 483 -24.01 -8.77 -13.86
N ARG A 484 -23.48 -7.95 -14.78
CA ARG A 484 -23.57 -6.48 -14.66
C ARG A 484 -25.00 -5.96 -14.86
N LEU A 485 -25.74 -6.50 -15.83
CA LEU A 485 -27.14 -6.13 -16.03
C LEU A 485 -28.00 -6.54 -14.83
N LYS A 486 -27.84 -7.77 -14.31
CA LYS A 486 -28.47 -8.26 -13.08
C LYS A 486 -28.22 -7.32 -11.89
N ILE A 487 -26.97 -6.88 -11.70
CA ILE A 487 -26.59 -5.94 -10.65
C ILE A 487 -27.29 -4.58 -10.83
N ILE A 488 -27.37 -4.04 -12.06
CA ILE A 488 -28.10 -2.78 -12.30
C ILE A 488 -29.61 -2.94 -12.07
N LYS A 489 -30.24 -4.05 -12.52
CA LYS A 489 -31.65 -4.36 -12.24
C LYS A 489 -31.94 -4.45 -10.74
N GLY A 490 -31.12 -5.17 -9.97
CA GLY A 490 -31.29 -5.27 -8.52
C GLY A 490 -31.08 -3.93 -7.78
N VAL A 491 -30.12 -3.11 -8.22
CA VAL A 491 -29.95 -1.73 -7.72
C VAL A 491 -31.19 -0.89 -8.00
N ALA A 492 -31.75 -0.97 -9.22
CA ALA A 492 -32.96 -0.26 -9.62
C ALA A 492 -34.18 -0.68 -8.77
N LYS A 493 -34.36 -1.98 -8.52
CA LYS A 493 -35.41 -2.53 -7.63
C LYS A 493 -35.23 -2.06 -6.18
N GLY A 494 -34.01 -2.09 -5.65
CA GLY A 494 -33.70 -1.57 -4.31
C GLY A 494 -34.03 -0.08 -4.18
N LEU A 495 -33.69 0.74 -5.17
CA LEU A 495 -34.00 2.17 -5.19
C LEU A 495 -35.52 2.43 -5.33
N ALA A 496 -36.21 1.66 -6.16
CA ALA A 496 -37.66 1.72 -6.30
C ALA A 496 -38.38 1.39 -4.98
N HIS A 497 -37.96 0.33 -4.28
CA HIS A 497 -38.52 -0.04 -2.97
C HIS A 497 -38.28 1.07 -1.92
N LEU A 498 -37.08 1.66 -1.89
CA LEU A 498 -36.80 2.83 -1.03
C LEU A 498 -37.72 4.03 -1.32
N TYR A 499 -38.09 4.28 -2.58
CA TYR A 499 -39.05 5.34 -2.93
C TYR A 499 -40.49 5.04 -2.52
N HIS A 500 -40.90 3.76 -2.43
CA HIS A 500 -42.23 3.37 -1.97
C HIS A 500 -42.35 3.39 -0.43
N GLU A 501 -41.35 2.88 0.30
CA GLU A 501 -41.38 2.78 1.77
C GLU A 501 -40.96 4.07 2.50
N LEU A 502 -40.13 4.91 1.86
CA LEU A 502 -39.64 6.17 2.44
C LEU A 502 -40.08 7.42 1.65
N PRO A 503 -41.38 7.57 1.28
CA PRO A 503 -41.85 8.66 0.41
C PRO A 503 -41.70 10.06 1.03
N SER A 504 -41.43 10.13 2.33
CA SER A 504 -41.08 11.36 3.06
C SER A 504 -39.67 11.89 2.77
N LEU A 505 -38.81 11.10 2.11
CA LEU A 505 -37.44 11.49 1.76
C LEU A 505 -37.38 11.88 0.28
N ILE A 506 -36.74 13.02 -0.01
CA ILE A 506 -36.53 13.51 -1.38
C ILE A 506 -35.52 12.61 -2.11
N VAL A 507 -34.42 12.30 -1.42
CA VAL A 507 -33.37 11.35 -1.81
C VAL A 507 -33.31 10.23 -0.77
N PRO A 508 -34.12 9.16 -0.93
CA PRO A 508 -34.20 8.08 0.06
C PRO A 508 -32.93 7.22 0.09
N HIS A 509 -32.05 7.29 -0.91
CA HIS A 509 -30.68 6.75 -0.79
C HIS A 509 -29.67 7.85 -0.45
N GLY A 510 -29.63 8.95 -1.22
CA GLY A 510 -28.74 10.12 -1.02
C GLY A 510 -27.24 9.87 -1.25
N HIS A 511 -26.80 8.61 -1.34
CA HIS A 511 -25.39 8.22 -1.44
C HIS A 511 -25.22 6.91 -2.22
N LEU A 512 -25.93 6.77 -3.35
CA LEU A 512 -25.73 5.67 -4.28
C LEU A 512 -24.38 5.82 -5.00
N LYS A 513 -23.58 4.74 -4.98
CA LYS A 513 -22.26 4.60 -5.64
C LYS A 513 -21.78 3.15 -5.51
N SER A 514 -20.81 2.74 -6.33
CA SER A 514 -20.25 1.38 -6.34
C SER A 514 -19.68 0.88 -5.01
N SER A 515 -19.18 1.78 -4.15
CA SER A 515 -18.68 1.40 -2.80
C SER A 515 -19.77 1.28 -1.72
N ASN A 516 -21.02 1.61 -2.06
CA ASN A 516 -22.21 1.43 -1.20
C ASN A 516 -23.19 0.38 -1.76
N VAL A 517 -22.89 -0.21 -2.92
CA VAL A 517 -23.52 -1.45 -3.38
C VAL A 517 -22.63 -2.62 -2.97
N LEU A 518 -23.16 -3.52 -2.15
CA LEU A 518 -22.49 -4.76 -1.75
C LEU A 518 -23.04 -5.94 -2.57
N LEU A 519 -22.29 -7.03 -2.64
CA LEU A 519 -22.63 -8.19 -3.48
C LEU A 519 -22.61 -9.47 -2.64
N ASN A 520 -23.71 -10.24 -2.64
CA ASN A 520 -23.74 -11.55 -1.98
C ASN A 520 -23.03 -12.63 -2.82
N GLU A 521 -23.06 -13.88 -2.36
CA GLU A 521 -22.45 -15.04 -3.04
C GLU A 521 -23.00 -15.26 -4.46
N ALA A 522 -24.30 -14.99 -4.67
CA ALA A 522 -24.99 -15.10 -5.96
C ALA A 522 -24.91 -13.82 -6.83
N PHE A 523 -24.03 -12.88 -6.46
CA PHE A 523 -23.89 -11.55 -7.07
C PHE A 523 -25.19 -10.72 -7.09
N GLU A 524 -26.12 -10.97 -6.15
CA GLU A 524 -27.23 -10.04 -5.92
C GLU A 524 -26.69 -8.74 -5.30
N PRO A 525 -27.09 -7.57 -5.80
CA PRO A 525 -26.73 -6.29 -5.22
C PRO A 525 -27.55 -6.02 -3.96
N LEU A 526 -26.88 -5.56 -2.91
CA LEU A 526 -27.44 -5.10 -1.65
C LEU A 526 -27.05 -3.63 -1.44
N LEU A 527 -28.03 -2.72 -1.47
CA LEU A 527 -27.76 -1.30 -1.18
C LEU A 527 -27.47 -1.11 0.32
N ALA A 528 -26.42 -0.36 0.63
CA ALA A 528 -26.03 0.04 1.97
C ALA A 528 -25.90 1.57 2.08
N ASP A 529 -25.82 2.12 3.31
CA ASP A 529 -25.80 3.56 3.59
C ASP A 529 -26.99 4.36 3.00
N TYR A 530 -28.13 3.71 2.76
CA TYR A 530 -29.36 4.35 2.34
C TYR A 530 -30.04 5.11 3.50
N ALA A 531 -30.88 6.09 3.17
CA ALA A 531 -31.73 6.85 4.09
C ALA A 531 -31.00 7.53 5.29
N LEU A 532 -29.68 7.75 5.20
CA LEU A 532 -28.90 8.35 6.28
C LEU A 532 -29.00 9.89 6.36
N VAL A 533 -29.58 10.55 5.34
CA VAL A 533 -29.68 12.02 5.26
C VAL A 533 -30.25 12.66 6.54
N PRO A 534 -31.35 12.18 7.16
CA PRO A 534 -31.91 12.79 8.37
C PRO A 534 -31.06 12.60 9.64
N LEU A 535 -30.05 11.70 9.61
CA LEU A 535 -29.19 11.42 10.75
C LEU A 535 -27.85 12.19 10.72
N ILE A 536 -27.48 12.73 9.55
CA ILE A 536 -26.17 13.36 9.30
C ILE A 536 -26.31 14.88 9.36
N ASN A 537 -25.33 15.56 9.98
CA ASN A 537 -25.28 17.02 9.99
C ASN A 537 -25.28 17.57 8.54
N GLN A 538 -26.16 18.52 8.20
CA GLN A 538 -26.31 19.04 6.83
C GLN A 538 -24.98 19.49 6.18
N GLU A 539 -24.09 20.16 6.92
CA GLU A 539 -22.76 20.57 6.41
C GLU A 539 -21.85 19.38 6.05
N HIS A 540 -21.97 18.27 6.78
CA HIS A 540 -21.26 17.03 6.46
C HIS A 540 -21.94 16.26 5.32
N ALA A 541 -23.27 16.34 5.20
CA ALA A 541 -23.99 15.76 4.07
C ALA A 541 -23.57 16.43 2.76
N THR A 542 -23.56 17.77 2.69
CA THR A 542 -23.15 18.51 1.49
C THR A 542 -21.72 18.24 1.05
N GLN A 543 -20.80 18.05 2.00
CA GLN A 543 -19.38 17.76 1.71
C GLN A 543 -19.12 16.31 1.25
N LEU A 544 -19.96 15.34 1.64
CA LEU A 544 -19.63 13.92 1.57
C LEU A 544 -20.61 13.05 0.78
N MET A 545 -21.88 13.44 0.64
CA MET A 545 -22.92 12.62 0.01
C MET A 545 -23.03 12.88 -1.49
N VAL A 546 -23.14 11.80 -2.28
CA VAL A 546 -23.14 11.88 -3.77
C VAL A 546 -24.29 12.73 -4.29
N ALA A 547 -25.47 12.66 -3.67
CA ALA A 547 -26.62 13.50 -4.06
C ALA A 547 -26.33 15.02 -4.00
N TYR A 548 -25.39 15.46 -3.18
CA TYR A 548 -25.03 16.87 -3.06
C TYR A 548 -23.88 17.28 -4.00
N LYS A 549 -23.46 16.38 -4.89
CA LYS A 549 -22.51 16.63 -5.98
C LYS A 549 -23.17 16.72 -7.36
N SER A 550 -24.51 16.66 -7.43
CA SER A 550 -25.25 16.74 -8.70
C SER A 550 -25.24 18.15 -9.30
N PRO A 551 -25.52 18.29 -10.63
CA PRO A 551 -25.59 19.59 -11.28
C PRO A 551 -26.61 20.52 -10.63
N GLU A 552 -27.79 20.03 -10.30
CA GLU A 552 -28.87 20.85 -9.73
C GLU A 552 -28.64 21.24 -8.27
N TYR A 553 -27.93 20.40 -7.50
CA TYR A 553 -27.48 20.84 -6.18
C TYR A 553 -26.40 21.93 -6.31
N THR A 554 -25.48 21.79 -7.27
CA THR A 554 -24.42 22.78 -7.55
C THR A 554 -24.99 24.11 -8.05
N GLN A 555 -25.99 24.09 -8.92
CA GLN A 555 -26.60 25.28 -9.53
C GLN A 555 -27.62 25.97 -8.60
N PHE A 556 -28.42 25.19 -7.84
CA PHE A 556 -29.61 25.71 -7.13
C PHE A 556 -29.62 25.42 -5.62
N GLY A 557 -28.60 24.76 -5.06
CA GLY A 557 -28.48 24.47 -3.63
C GLY A 557 -29.53 23.50 -3.06
N ARG A 558 -30.26 22.78 -3.92
CA ARG A 558 -31.39 21.91 -3.57
C ARG A 558 -31.29 20.53 -4.25
N THR A 559 -31.59 19.48 -3.51
CA THR A 559 -31.74 18.12 -4.07
C THR A 559 -33.19 17.88 -4.51
N THR A 560 -33.41 16.91 -5.39
CA THR A 560 -34.71 16.52 -5.95
C THR A 560 -34.82 14.99 -6.00
N LYS A 561 -35.97 14.42 -6.39
CA LYS A 561 -36.06 12.96 -6.63
C LYS A 561 -35.14 12.51 -7.78
N LYS A 562 -34.94 13.36 -8.79
CA LYS A 562 -34.03 13.11 -9.93
C LYS A 562 -32.53 13.21 -9.55
N THR A 563 -32.20 13.43 -8.27
CA THR A 563 -30.83 13.47 -7.76
C THR A 563 -30.29 12.07 -7.40
N ASP A 564 -31.12 11.18 -6.87
CA ASP A 564 -30.73 9.76 -6.72
C ASP A 564 -30.73 9.05 -8.09
N VAL A 565 -31.57 9.49 -9.04
CA VAL A 565 -31.50 9.06 -10.47
C VAL A 565 -30.17 9.44 -11.11
N TRP A 566 -29.67 10.66 -10.89
CA TRP A 566 -28.34 11.05 -11.35
C TRP A 566 -27.23 10.20 -10.73
N SER A 567 -27.37 9.85 -9.45
CA SER A 567 -26.43 8.95 -8.76
C SER A 567 -26.47 7.52 -9.32
N LEU A 568 -27.65 7.04 -9.76
CA LEU A 568 -27.83 5.80 -10.51
C LEU A 568 -27.18 5.87 -11.90
N GLY A 569 -27.33 6.99 -12.61
CA GLY A 569 -26.69 7.22 -13.91
C GLY A 569 -25.17 7.11 -13.84
N ILE A 570 -24.52 7.77 -12.87
CA ILE A 570 -23.06 7.66 -12.66
C ILE A 570 -22.65 6.21 -12.40
N LEU A 571 -23.44 5.47 -11.62
CA LEU A 571 -23.17 4.06 -11.33
C LEU A 571 -23.34 3.15 -12.57
N ILE A 572 -24.32 3.43 -13.44
CA ILE A 572 -24.49 2.73 -14.72
C ILE A 572 -23.30 3.01 -15.64
N LEU A 573 -22.86 4.26 -15.76
CA LEU A 573 -21.70 4.62 -16.57
C LEU A 573 -20.40 4.00 -16.01
N GLU A 574 -20.23 3.92 -14.69
CA GLU A 574 -19.12 3.22 -14.03
C GLU A 574 -19.14 1.71 -14.34
N MET A 575 -20.33 1.10 -14.32
CA MET A 575 -20.54 -0.32 -14.62
C MET A 575 -20.29 -0.68 -16.08
N ILE A 576 -20.65 0.19 -17.02
CA ILE A 576 -20.49 -0.01 -18.46
C ILE A 576 -19.04 0.23 -18.88
N THR A 577 -18.40 1.29 -18.38
CA THR A 577 -17.04 1.67 -18.79
C THR A 577 -15.94 0.93 -18.05
N GLY A 578 -16.21 0.40 -16.86
CA GLY A 578 -15.18 -0.08 -15.94
C GLY A 578 -14.26 1.04 -15.41
N LYS A 579 -14.55 2.32 -15.69
CA LYS A 579 -13.74 3.48 -15.28
C LYS A 579 -14.25 4.04 -13.96
N PHE A 580 -13.43 3.97 -12.91
CA PHE A 580 -13.80 4.52 -11.59
C PHE A 580 -13.93 6.05 -11.60
N PRO A 581 -15.05 6.64 -11.12
CA PRO A 581 -15.19 8.08 -10.94
C PRO A 581 -14.30 8.61 -9.80
N ALA A 582 -13.03 8.91 -10.09
CA ALA A 582 -12.01 9.32 -9.11
C ALA A 582 -12.44 10.48 -8.19
N ASN A 583 -13.36 11.33 -8.65
CA ASN A 583 -13.92 12.46 -7.91
C ASN A 583 -14.84 12.07 -6.73
N TYR A 584 -15.15 10.78 -6.55
CA TYR A 584 -15.67 10.25 -5.29
C TYR A 584 -14.67 10.42 -4.12
N LEU A 585 -13.35 10.48 -4.39
CA LEU A 585 -12.30 10.49 -3.35
C LEU A 585 -11.82 11.89 -2.94
N LYS A 586 -12.09 12.93 -3.75
CA LYS A 586 -11.67 14.31 -3.44
C LYS A 586 -12.49 14.87 -2.27
N GLN A 587 -11.84 15.05 -1.11
CA GLN A 587 -12.33 15.90 -0.03
C GLN A 587 -12.04 17.37 -0.36
N SER A 588 -12.95 18.28 -0.05
CA SER A 588 -12.74 19.71 -0.26
C SER A 588 -11.75 20.27 0.76
N ASN A 589 -10.52 20.59 0.30
CA ASN A 589 -9.60 21.42 1.08
C ASN A 589 -10.26 22.78 1.34
N LYS A 590 -10.38 23.16 2.62
CA LYS A 590 -10.95 24.45 3.04
C LYS A 590 -10.09 25.59 2.44
N GLY A 591 -10.64 26.33 1.49
CA GLY A 591 -9.95 27.48 0.90
C GLY A 591 -10.58 28.10 -0.35
N ASN A 592 -11.27 27.33 -1.21
CA ASN A 592 -11.79 27.90 -2.46
C ASN A 592 -13.07 27.19 -2.95
N ASN A 593 -14.24 27.79 -2.73
CA ASN A 593 -15.55 27.13 -2.89
C ASN A 593 -16.04 26.97 -4.34
N ASN A 594 -15.38 27.60 -5.32
CA ASN A 594 -15.88 27.68 -6.70
C ASN A 594 -15.18 26.72 -7.69
N ALA A 595 -14.22 25.91 -7.22
CA ALA A 595 -13.36 25.08 -8.09
C ALA A 595 -13.55 23.55 -7.92
N ALA A 596 -14.41 23.10 -7.00
CA ALA A 596 -14.55 21.69 -6.65
C ALA A 596 -15.62 20.92 -7.45
N ASN A 597 -16.51 21.61 -8.18
CA ASN A 597 -17.80 21.05 -8.60
C ASN A 597 -17.92 20.73 -10.11
N SER A 598 -16.97 21.13 -10.96
CA SER A 598 -17.03 20.87 -12.42
C SER A 598 -16.64 19.45 -12.83
N ASP A 599 -16.10 18.67 -11.91
CA ASP A 599 -15.22 17.53 -12.21
C ASP A 599 -15.98 16.23 -12.54
N LEU A 600 -17.12 15.96 -11.88
CA LEU A 600 -17.93 14.75 -12.15
C LEU A 600 -18.88 14.93 -13.35
N ALA A 601 -19.36 16.15 -13.62
CA ALA A 601 -20.03 16.48 -14.88
C ALA A 601 -19.05 16.43 -16.07
N SER A 602 -17.79 16.86 -15.88
CA SER A 602 -16.73 16.70 -16.89
C SER A 602 -16.45 15.21 -17.21
N TRP A 603 -16.54 14.32 -16.21
CA TRP A 603 -16.41 12.88 -16.42
C TRP A 603 -17.55 12.30 -17.28
N VAL A 604 -18.82 12.64 -16.99
CA VAL A 604 -19.95 12.25 -17.88
C VAL A 604 -19.72 12.76 -19.30
N ASN A 605 -19.32 14.02 -19.45
CA ASN A 605 -19.01 14.63 -20.75
C ASN A 605 -17.79 14.01 -21.47
N SER A 606 -16.96 13.22 -20.78
CA SER A 606 -15.92 12.42 -21.43
C SER A 606 -16.49 11.12 -22.01
N VAL A 607 -17.39 10.44 -21.28
CA VAL A 607 -18.07 9.23 -21.77
C VAL A 607 -18.95 9.52 -23.00
N VAL A 608 -19.65 10.67 -23.01
CA VAL A 608 -20.43 11.14 -24.19
C VAL A 608 -19.55 11.38 -25.43
N ARG A 609 -18.26 11.70 -25.26
CA ARG A 609 -17.32 11.85 -26.39
C ARG A 609 -16.80 10.51 -26.89
N GLU A 610 -16.66 9.53 -25.99
CA GLU A 610 -16.23 8.16 -26.32
C GLU A 610 -17.36 7.34 -26.99
N GLU A 611 -18.63 7.68 -26.78
CA GLU A 611 -19.80 7.00 -27.41
C GLU A 611 -19.69 6.88 -28.94
N TRP A 612 -18.98 7.81 -29.58
CA TRP A 612 -18.79 7.88 -31.03
C TRP A 612 -17.63 7.01 -31.56
N THR A 613 -16.86 6.34 -30.69
CA THR A 613 -15.69 5.52 -31.09
C THR A 613 -15.89 4.01 -30.90
N GLY A 614 -16.94 3.59 -30.19
CA GLY A 614 -17.18 2.18 -29.83
C GLY A 614 -16.30 1.63 -28.70
N GLU A 615 -15.33 2.40 -28.19
CA GLU A 615 -14.42 1.97 -27.12
C GLU A 615 -14.95 2.22 -25.69
N VAL A 616 -16.23 2.60 -25.55
CA VAL A 616 -16.86 2.87 -24.24
C VAL A 616 -16.93 1.62 -23.36
N PHE A 617 -17.11 0.45 -23.94
CA PHE A 617 -17.42 -0.77 -23.20
C PHE A 617 -16.19 -1.42 -22.56
N ASP A 618 -16.30 -1.75 -21.28
CA ASP A 618 -15.32 -2.53 -20.55
C ASP A 618 -15.07 -3.88 -21.26
N LYS A 619 -13.79 -4.15 -21.58
CA LYS A 619 -13.31 -5.32 -22.32
C LYS A 619 -13.54 -6.65 -21.59
N ASP A 620 -13.90 -6.62 -20.31
CA ASP A 620 -14.33 -7.79 -19.54
C ASP A 620 -15.82 -8.15 -19.76
N MET A 621 -16.66 -7.26 -20.29
CA MET A 621 -18.07 -7.53 -20.60
C MET A 621 -18.26 -8.35 -21.89
N LYS A 622 -17.53 -9.45 -22.06
CA LYS A 622 -17.60 -10.27 -23.29
C LYS A 622 -18.97 -10.93 -23.46
N GLY A 623 -19.83 -10.31 -24.25
CA GLY A 623 -21.16 -10.81 -24.60
C GLY A 623 -21.23 -11.55 -25.93
N THR A 624 -22.42 -12.03 -26.28
CA THR A 624 -22.78 -12.43 -27.66
C THR A 624 -23.00 -11.18 -28.51
N LYS A 625 -23.04 -11.30 -29.84
CA LYS A 625 -23.22 -10.15 -30.76
C LYS A 625 -24.45 -9.28 -30.44
N ASN A 626 -25.54 -9.86 -29.95
CA ASN A 626 -26.76 -9.11 -29.60
C ASN A 626 -26.65 -8.38 -28.24
N ALA A 627 -25.63 -8.68 -27.42
CA ALA A 627 -25.43 -8.02 -26.13
C ALA A 627 -24.95 -6.57 -26.28
N GLU A 628 -24.22 -6.24 -27.35
CA GLU A 628 -23.75 -4.88 -27.65
C GLU A 628 -24.93 -3.90 -27.86
N GLU A 629 -26.06 -4.38 -28.39
CA GLU A 629 -27.28 -3.57 -28.53
C GLU A 629 -27.91 -3.24 -27.16
N GLU A 630 -28.01 -4.24 -26.27
CA GLU A 630 -28.52 -4.06 -24.91
C GLU A 630 -27.56 -3.21 -24.04
N MET A 631 -26.25 -3.32 -24.26
CA MET A 631 -25.25 -2.42 -23.67
C MET A 631 -25.41 -0.98 -24.15
N MET A 632 -25.64 -0.75 -25.44
CA MET A 632 -25.92 0.59 -26.00
C MET A 632 -27.24 1.16 -25.47
N LYS A 633 -28.27 0.33 -25.25
CA LYS A 633 -29.50 0.76 -24.57
C LYS A 633 -29.20 1.18 -23.12
N LEU A 634 -28.44 0.38 -22.36
CA LEU A 634 -28.08 0.73 -20.98
C LEU A 634 -27.16 1.95 -20.90
N LEU A 635 -26.30 2.19 -21.88
CA LEU A 635 -25.49 3.41 -21.99
C LEU A 635 -26.38 4.64 -22.13
N LYS A 636 -27.36 4.61 -23.06
CA LYS A 636 -28.35 5.67 -23.25
C LYS A 636 -29.21 5.90 -21.99
N ILE A 637 -29.56 4.84 -21.27
CA ILE A 637 -30.24 4.92 -19.96
C ILE A 637 -29.35 5.65 -18.94
N GLY A 638 -28.07 5.29 -18.84
CA GLY A 638 -27.10 5.95 -17.96
C GLY A 638 -26.94 7.45 -18.28
N LEU A 639 -26.87 7.80 -19.57
CA LEU A 639 -26.79 9.19 -20.03
C LEU A 639 -28.10 9.97 -19.77
N GLY A 640 -29.27 9.39 -20.04
CA GLY A 640 -30.58 9.99 -19.73
C GLY A 640 -30.81 10.19 -18.22
N CYS A 641 -30.22 9.33 -17.39
CA CYS A 641 -30.15 9.52 -15.94
C CYS A 641 -29.15 10.63 -15.53
N CYS A 642 -28.11 10.90 -16.34
CA CYS A 642 -27.06 11.88 -16.04
C CYS A 642 -27.25 13.28 -16.67
N GLU A 643 -28.27 13.47 -17.52
CA GLU A 643 -28.64 14.75 -18.16
C GLU A 643 -28.56 15.95 -17.19
N GLU A 644 -27.96 17.05 -17.66
CA GLU A 644 -27.73 18.27 -16.86
C GLU A 644 -29.04 19.03 -16.63
N ASP A 645 -29.93 19.04 -17.63
CA ASP A 645 -31.27 19.63 -17.53
C ASP A 645 -32.21 18.75 -16.69
N VAL A 646 -32.51 19.19 -15.47
CA VAL A 646 -33.36 18.47 -14.50
C VAL A 646 -34.75 18.16 -15.06
N GLU A 647 -35.31 18.97 -15.94
CA GLU A 647 -36.64 18.72 -16.48
C GLU A 647 -36.60 17.59 -17.52
N LYS A 648 -35.53 17.53 -18.34
CA LYS A 648 -35.30 16.45 -19.33
C LYS A 648 -34.81 15.14 -18.73
N ARG A 649 -33.99 15.19 -17.66
CA ARG A 649 -33.51 13.98 -16.96
C ARG A 649 -34.69 13.13 -16.53
N TRP A 650 -34.60 11.81 -16.70
CA TRP A 650 -35.73 10.91 -16.43
C TRP A 650 -36.18 10.89 -14.95
N ASP A 651 -37.42 10.46 -14.71
CA ASP A 651 -37.85 10.10 -13.34
C ASP A 651 -37.31 8.71 -12.95
N TRP A 652 -37.25 8.43 -11.65
CA TRP A 652 -36.81 7.12 -11.16
C TRP A 652 -37.72 5.97 -11.64
N LYS A 653 -39.02 6.22 -11.86
CA LYS A 653 -39.93 5.21 -12.42
C LYS A 653 -39.53 4.81 -13.84
N GLU A 654 -39.39 5.80 -14.70
CA GLU A 654 -39.01 5.68 -16.11
C GLU A 654 -37.63 5.01 -16.26
N ALA A 655 -36.66 5.41 -15.43
CA ALA A 655 -35.35 4.77 -15.39
C ALA A 655 -35.42 3.30 -14.96
N VAL A 656 -36.21 2.95 -13.93
CA VAL A 656 -36.40 1.56 -13.47
C VAL A 656 -37.10 0.72 -14.54
N GLU A 657 -38.16 1.24 -15.17
CA GLU A 657 -38.91 0.58 -16.24
C GLU A 657 -38.01 0.27 -17.45
N LYS A 658 -37.24 1.26 -17.92
CA LYS A 658 -36.28 1.11 -19.01
C LYS A 658 -35.12 0.16 -18.68
N ILE A 659 -34.72 0.06 -17.40
CA ILE A 659 -33.73 -0.93 -16.94
C ILE A 659 -34.31 -2.34 -16.93
N GLU A 660 -35.57 -2.53 -16.53
CA GLU A 660 -36.21 -3.85 -16.51
C GLU A 660 -36.49 -4.40 -17.91
N GLU A 661 -36.77 -3.54 -18.89
CA GLU A 661 -36.98 -3.90 -20.31
C GLU A 661 -35.79 -4.64 -20.97
N LEU A 662 -34.57 -4.44 -20.47
CA LEU A 662 -33.34 -4.99 -21.06
C LEU A 662 -33.25 -6.52 -20.95
N LYS A 663 -32.70 -7.17 -21.98
CA LYS A 663 -32.52 -8.62 -22.04
C LYS A 663 -31.11 -9.06 -21.62
N GLU A 664 -31.02 -10.14 -20.84
CA GLU A 664 -29.74 -10.78 -20.48
C GLU A 664 -29.22 -11.67 -21.62
N ARG A 665 -30.10 -12.45 -22.25
CA ARG A 665 -29.89 -13.25 -23.48
C ARG A 665 -31.24 -13.40 -24.20
N GLU A 666 -31.23 -13.69 -25.50
CA GLU A 666 -32.46 -14.07 -26.20
C GLU A 666 -32.74 -15.57 -26.10
N SER A 667 -34.00 -15.91 -25.85
CA SER A 667 -34.53 -17.26 -26.03
C SER A 667 -34.78 -17.52 -27.51
N SER A 668 -33.97 -18.37 -28.14
CA SER A 668 -34.30 -18.96 -29.45
C SER A 668 -35.58 -19.80 -29.30
N SER A 669 -36.66 -19.41 -29.97
CA SER A 669 -37.95 -20.09 -29.89
C SER A 669 -37.91 -21.48 -30.56
N ASN A 670 -38.90 -22.31 -30.20
CA ASN A 670 -39.26 -23.61 -30.76
C ASN A 670 -38.60 -24.83 -30.07
N ASP A 671 -39.18 -25.24 -28.93
CA ASP A 671 -39.84 -26.55 -28.91
C ASP A 671 -41.09 -26.47 -28.02
N ASP A 672 -42.09 -27.29 -28.29
CA ASP A 672 -43.40 -27.22 -27.62
C ASP A 672 -43.42 -28.12 -26.37
N ASN A 673 -43.83 -27.57 -25.21
CA ASN A 673 -45.04 -28.02 -24.51
C ASN A 673 -45.32 -27.23 -23.22
N GLU A 674 -46.60 -27.25 -22.87
CA GLU A 674 -47.25 -26.64 -21.72
C GLU A 674 -46.67 -27.10 -20.37
N ASP A 675 -46.60 -26.19 -19.40
CA ASP A 675 -47.34 -26.41 -18.15
C ASP A 675 -47.91 -25.06 -17.65
N TYR A 676 -49.06 -25.12 -16.97
CA TYR A 676 -50.05 -24.02 -17.00
C TYR A 676 -50.57 -23.62 -15.62
N SER A 677 -50.40 -22.33 -15.30
CA SER A 677 -51.18 -21.55 -14.32
C SER A 677 -51.04 -21.89 -12.82
N SER A 678 -50.92 -20.85 -11.98
CA SER A 678 -52.02 -20.41 -11.07
C SER A 678 -51.53 -19.58 -9.86
N TYR A 679 -52.29 -18.66 -9.25
CA TYR A 679 -53.56 -18.00 -9.61
C TYR A 679 -53.66 -16.64 -8.85
N TYR A 680 -54.17 -15.59 -9.52
CA TYR A 680 -55.07 -14.51 -9.05
C TYR A 680 -54.65 -13.62 -7.83
N ALA A 681 -54.79 -12.30 -7.78
CA ALA A 681 -55.69 -11.27 -8.39
C ALA A 681 -56.93 -10.88 -7.56
N SER A 682 -57.10 -9.55 -7.37
CA SER A 682 -58.32 -8.79 -7.03
C SER A 682 -57.97 -7.32 -7.36
N GLU A 683 -58.45 -6.77 -8.48
CA GLU A 683 -59.70 -5.98 -8.64
C GLU A 683 -59.62 -4.55 -8.03
N GLY A 684 -60.05 -3.50 -8.72
CA GLY A 684 -60.63 -3.45 -10.07
C GLY A 684 -60.91 -2.02 -10.58
N ASP A 685 -61.60 -1.95 -11.72
CA ASP A 685 -62.20 -0.78 -12.41
C ASP A 685 -61.27 0.37 -12.86
N GLN A 686 -60.98 0.56 -14.16
CA GLN A 686 -61.82 0.79 -15.38
C GLN A 686 -62.03 2.27 -15.71
N TYR A 687 -61.56 2.70 -16.90
CA TYR A 687 -62.40 3.45 -17.87
C TYR A 687 -61.82 3.44 -19.30
N TYR A 688 -62.71 3.61 -20.27
CA TYR A 688 -62.55 3.63 -21.75
C TYR A 688 -61.66 4.79 -22.29
N SER A 689 -61.12 4.83 -23.53
CA SER A 689 -60.94 3.81 -24.61
C SER A 689 -60.22 4.39 -25.86
N SER A 690 -59.50 3.53 -26.61
CA SER A 690 -59.31 3.52 -28.09
C SER A 690 -58.93 4.79 -28.89
N ARG A 691 -57.72 4.79 -29.48
CA ARG A 691 -57.46 4.73 -30.94
C ARG A 691 -55.94 4.59 -31.20
N GLY A 692 -55.51 4.19 -32.40
CA GLY A 692 -54.09 3.90 -32.72
C GLY A 692 -53.69 4.18 -34.17
N MET A 693 -52.50 3.69 -34.55
CA MET A 693 -51.69 4.05 -35.75
C MET A 693 -51.04 5.45 -35.62
N THR A 694 -49.81 5.73 -36.08
CA THR A 694 -48.89 5.01 -37.01
C THR A 694 -47.47 4.80 -36.44
N THR A 695 -46.59 4.20 -37.24
CA THR A 695 -45.12 4.05 -37.06
C THR A 695 -44.33 5.35 -37.33
N GLU A 696 -43.10 5.41 -36.81
CA GLU A 696 -41.97 6.31 -37.17
C GLU A 696 -42.24 7.83 -37.04
N ASP A 697 -41.34 8.70 -36.56
CA ASP A 697 -39.97 8.55 -36.04
C ASP A 697 -39.99 8.87 -34.49
N GLU A 698 -39.02 9.44 -33.74
CA GLU A 698 -37.72 10.05 -34.01
C GLU A 698 -36.81 9.96 -32.76
N PHE A 699 -35.49 9.79 -32.94
CA PHE A 699 -34.46 10.08 -31.92
C PHE A 699 -33.43 11.05 -32.53
N SER A 700 -33.67 12.37 -32.42
CA SER A 700 -32.74 13.38 -32.93
C SER A 700 -32.32 14.38 -31.84
N PHE A 701 -31.02 14.68 -31.81
CA PHE A 701 -30.48 15.84 -31.11
C PHE A 701 -29.58 16.61 -32.08
N SER A 702 -29.95 17.86 -32.34
CA SER A 702 -29.27 18.68 -33.33
C SER A 702 -28.03 19.36 -32.74
N MET A 703 -26.87 19.14 -33.37
CA MET A 703 -25.76 20.09 -33.32
C MET A 703 -25.50 20.68 -34.70
N ASN A 704 -25.28 21.99 -34.73
CA ASN A 704 -25.26 22.76 -35.95
C ASN A 704 -23.85 22.84 -36.56
N SER A 705 -23.79 22.59 -37.88
CA SER A 705 -22.83 23.08 -38.89
C SER A 705 -21.52 23.80 -38.42
N TYR A 706 -20.36 23.49 -39.01
CA TYR A 706 -20.14 23.62 -40.46
C TYR A 706 -19.28 22.53 -41.13
N ALA A 707 -19.56 22.37 -42.43
CA ALA A 707 -18.92 21.46 -43.37
C ALA A 707 -17.48 21.93 -43.76
N ARG A 708 -16.67 21.22 -44.58
CA ARG A 708 -17.05 20.29 -45.66
C ARG A 708 -15.92 19.33 -46.04
N ALA A 709 -16.29 18.12 -46.48
CA ALA A 709 -15.39 17.11 -47.02
C ALA A 709 -15.12 17.31 -48.53
N THR A 710 -14.13 16.56 -49.04
CA THR A 710 -14.06 16.10 -50.43
C THR A 710 -13.61 14.64 -50.45
N GLU A 711 -14.50 13.74 -50.85
CA GLU A 711 -14.23 12.34 -51.15
C GLU A 711 -13.78 12.19 -52.62
N ILE A 712 -13.16 11.05 -52.97
CA ILE A 712 -13.42 10.27 -54.20
C ILE A 712 -12.69 8.89 -54.09
N PRO A 713 -13.20 7.79 -54.69
CA PRO A 713 -13.13 6.47 -54.05
C PRO A 713 -12.55 5.32 -54.92
N THR A 714 -12.71 4.06 -54.43
CA THR A 714 -12.63 2.76 -55.18
C THR A 714 -11.23 2.32 -55.70
N GLU A 715 -10.86 1.05 -55.90
CA GLU A 715 -11.57 -0.27 -55.83
C GLU A 715 -10.59 -1.48 -55.66
N PHE A 716 -11.06 -2.73 -55.89
CA PHE A 716 -10.33 -4.00 -56.17
C PHE A 716 -9.94 -5.01 -55.04
N ALA A 717 -10.91 -5.89 -54.73
CA ALA A 717 -10.92 -7.32 -55.11
C ALA A 717 -9.82 -8.36 -54.66
N THR A 718 -10.18 -9.16 -53.64
CA THR A 718 -10.26 -10.66 -53.60
C THR A 718 -9.08 -11.62 -53.92
N ALA A 719 -9.06 -12.69 -53.09
CA ALA A 719 -8.70 -14.10 -53.36
C ALA A 719 -7.26 -14.59 -53.09
N GLY A 720 -7.13 -15.81 -52.50
CA GLY A 720 -5.82 -16.44 -52.26
C GLY A 720 -5.73 -17.58 -51.22
N THR A 721 -6.74 -18.43 -51.02
CA THR A 721 -6.64 -19.58 -50.10
C THR A 721 -5.84 -20.74 -50.70
N PHE A 722 -4.90 -21.34 -49.97
CA PHE A 722 -4.37 -22.68 -50.29
C PHE A 722 -3.98 -23.49 -49.04
N HIS A 723 -4.12 -24.81 -49.13
CA HIS A 723 -3.79 -25.79 -48.08
C HIS A 723 -2.47 -26.51 -48.42
N GLY A 724 -1.79 -27.07 -47.41
CA GLY A 724 -0.56 -27.85 -47.62
C GLY A 724 0.03 -28.43 -46.34
N GLU A 725 -0.47 -29.59 -45.91
CA GLU A 725 0.16 -30.41 -44.87
C GLU A 725 1.26 -31.31 -45.47
N ILE A 726 2.45 -31.37 -44.87
CA ILE A 726 3.36 -32.54 -44.98
C ILE A 726 3.98 -32.83 -43.61
N HIS A 727 3.83 -34.08 -43.17
CA HIS A 727 4.51 -34.69 -42.03
C HIS A 727 6.00 -34.97 -42.35
N ASN A 728 6.94 -34.75 -41.41
CA ASN A 728 7.33 -35.77 -40.41
C ASN A 728 8.64 -35.49 -39.62
N THR A 729 8.64 -35.92 -38.37
CA THR A 729 9.76 -36.44 -37.53
C THR A 729 11.22 -36.06 -37.84
N LEU A 730 11.85 -35.36 -36.89
CA LEU A 730 13.23 -35.65 -36.47
C LEU A 730 13.32 -35.66 -34.94
N GLY A 731 14.06 -36.63 -34.41
CA GLY A 731 14.72 -36.60 -33.11
C GLY A 731 16.03 -37.37 -33.25
N TRP A 732 16.94 -37.29 -32.27
CA TRP A 732 18.03 -38.24 -31.98
C TRP A 732 18.75 -37.79 -30.69
N ASP A 733 19.17 -38.74 -29.86
CA ASP A 733 19.96 -38.50 -28.64
C ASP A 733 21.46 -38.33 -28.95
N ALA A 734 22.16 -37.53 -28.13
CA ALA A 734 23.61 -37.64 -27.93
C ALA A 734 24.03 -37.10 -26.55
N LYS A 735 24.84 -37.89 -25.82
CA LYS A 735 25.61 -37.47 -24.63
C LYS A 735 27.09 -37.40 -24.97
N TYR A 736 27.84 -36.47 -24.37
CA TYR A 736 29.23 -36.58 -23.88
C TYR A 736 29.44 -35.32 -22.98
N GLU A 737 29.80 -35.35 -21.69
CA GLU A 737 30.86 -36.02 -20.90
C GLU A 737 32.15 -35.16 -20.77
N GLU A 738 32.81 -35.24 -19.62
CA GLU A 738 33.78 -34.25 -19.13
C GLU A 738 35.23 -34.47 -19.63
N MET A 739 36.06 -33.41 -19.60
CA MET A 739 37.51 -33.59 -19.45
C MET A 739 38.21 -32.39 -18.79
N GLN A 740 38.87 -32.64 -17.64
CA GLN A 740 39.94 -31.78 -17.14
C GLN A 740 41.29 -32.26 -17.70
N ILE A 741 42.16 -31.34 -18.13
CA ILE A 741 43.60 -31.59 -18.21
C ILE A 741 44.36 -30.38 -17.66
N THR A 742 45.36 -30.66 -16.81
CA THR A 742 46.38 -29.73 -16.30
C THR A 742 47.73 -30.13 -16.90
N LEU A 743 48.64 -29.19 -17.23
CA LEU A 743 50.10 -29.31 -17.00
C LEU A 743 50.96 -28.15 -17.59
N THR A 744 51.74 -27.51 -16.70
CA THR A 744 53.14 -27.00 -16.82
C THR A 744 53.68 -26.16 -18.00
N VAL A 745 54.62 -25.28 -17.63
CA VAL A 745 55.40 -24.34 -18.46
C VAL A 745 56.54 -25.02 -19.23
N GLY A 746 56.86 -24.50 -20.43
CA GLY A 746 58.14 -24.73 -21.12
C GLY A 746 58.46 -23.60 -22.11
N CYS A 747 59.71 -23.13 -22.16
CA CYS A 747 60.17 -22.05 -23.05
C CYS A 747 61.38 -22.48 -23.90
N LEU A 748 61.53 -21.93 -25.12
CA LEU A 748 62.75 -21.25 -25.63
C LEU A 748 62.68 -20.88 -27.14
N SER A 749 63.27 -19.72 -27.49
CA SER A 749 63.89 -19.33 -28.79
C SER A 749 63.47 -20.04 -30.09
N GLY A 750 62.91 -19.40 -31.14
CA GLY A 750 63.53 -18.32 -31.97
C GLY A 750 63.94 -18.87 -33.36
N SER A 751 64.06 -18.14 -34.49
CA SER A 751 63.94 -16.69 -34.75
C SER A 751 63.85 -16.36 -36.28
N LYS A 752 63.42 -15.13 -36.64
CA LYS A 752 63.60 -14.38 -37.92
C LYS A 752 62.96 -14.91 -39.24
N PHE A 753 62.03 -14.13 -39.83
CA PHE A 753 62.30 -13.19 -40.95
C PHE A 753 61.05 -12.32 -41.31
N PHE A 754 61.28 -11.14 -41.87
CA PHE A 754 60.32 -10.14 -42.41
C PHE A 754 61.09 -9.35 -43.50
N PRO A 755 60.48 -8.64 -44.49
CA PRO A 755 59.43 -7.60 -44.34
C PRO A 755 58.20 -7.86 -45.26
N LEU A 756 57.14 -7.06 -45.44
CA LEU A 756 56.59 -5.77 -44.93
C LEU A 756 55.02 -5.87 -45.16
N LEU A 757 54.07 -4.93 -44.98
CA LEU A 757 53.97 -3.54 -44.53
C LEU A 757 52.52 -3.25 -44.08
N LEU A 758 52.23 -2.92 -42.81
CA LEU A 758 51.10 -2.02 -42.46
C LEU A 758 51.18 -1.50 -41.00
N VAL A 759 50.85 -0.21 -40.86
CA VAL A 759 50.42 0.57 -39.66
C VAL A 759 50.86 0.14 -38.25
N LEU A 760 51.65 1.03 -37.66
CA LEU A 760 51.99 1.24 -36.25
C LEU A 760 50.91 0.89 -35.19
N MET A 761 51.32 0.09 -34.20
CA MET A 761 51.04 0.35 -32.78
C MET A 761 52.33 0.20 -31.98
N VAL A 762 52.54 1.05 -30.97
CA VAL A 762 53.70 1.02 -30.07
C VAL A 762 53.22 1.19 -28.65
N ALA A 763 53.59 0.27 -27.76
CA ALA A 763 53.33 0.34 -26.33
C ALA A 763 54.61 0.00 -25.55
N PRO A 764 54.92 0.77 -24.50
CA PRO A 764 55.80 0.33 -23.40
C PRO A 764 55.23 0.68 -22.01
N PRO A 765 55.81 0.16 -20.92
CA PRO A 765 56.18 -1.22 -20.67
C PRO A 765 55.45 -1.75 -19.39
N GLU A 766 55.83 -2.92 -18.88
CA GLU A 766 55.25 -3.52 -17.68
C GLU A 766 55.50 -2.70 -16.39
N TYR A 767 54.51 -2.69 -15.49
CA TYR A 767 54.66 -2.36 -14.07
C TYR A 767 53.92 -3.44 -13.23
N PRO A 768 54.38 -3.73 -12.00
CA PRO A 768 53.88 -4.86 -11.22
C PRO A 768 52.49 -4.60 -10.61
N MET A 769 51.85 -5.68 -10.16
CA MET A 769 50.65 -5.62 -9.32
C MET A 769 50.94 -4.90 -8.01
N ASP A 770 50.23 -3.81 -7.75
CA ASP A 770 49.91 -3.38 -6.39
C ASP A 770 48.50 -2.79 -6.32
N ARG A 771 47.69 -3.21 -5.35
CA ARG A 771 46.22 -3.03 -5.38
C ARG A 771 45.73 -2.14 -4.23
N PHE A 772 46.10 -0.86 -4.26
CA PHE A 772 45.70 0.12 -3.25
C PHE A 772 44.46 0.93 -3.67
N ASN A 773 43.27 0.39 -3.36
CA ASN A 773 42.03 1.18 -3.35
C ASN A 773 42.04 2.14 -2.14
N SER A 774 42.62 3.34 -2.28
CA SER A 774 42.48 4.40 -1.29
C SER A 774 41.14 5.13 -1.46
N ASN A 775 40.45 5.44 -0.36
CA ASN A 775 39.18 6.20 -0.40
C ASN A 775 39.34 7.63 -0.99
N VAL A 776 40.58 8.14 -1.05
CA VAL A 776 40.97 9.35 -1.78
C VAL A 776 40.53 9.30 -3.25
N SER A 777 40.63 8.12 -3.90
CA SER A 777 40.19 7.94 -5.29
C SER A 777 38.71 8.25 -5.52
N VAL A 778 37.85 8.02 -4.51
CA VAL A 778 36.41 8.29 -4.61
C VAL A 778 36.16 9.79 -4.69
N LEU A 779 36.75 10.60 -3.81
CA LEU A 779 36.61 12.06 -3.81
C LEU A 779 37.26 12.68 -5.05
N ALA A 780 38.45 12.23 -5.43
CA ALA A 780 39.13 12.68 -6.65
C ALA A 780 38.31 12.38 -7.92
N SER A 781 37.61 11.24 -7.98
CA SER A 781 36.74 10.88 -9.11
C SER A 781 35.51 11.79 -9.27
N GLU A 782 35.13 12.54 -8.23
CA GLU A 782 34.03 13.52 -8.24
C GLU A 782 34.55 14.97 -8.43
N GLY A 783 35.80 15.14 -8.89
CA GLY A 783 36.40 16.45 -9.14
C GLY A 783 36.77 17.25 -7.89
N ILE A 784 36.96 16.58 -6.75
CA ILE A 784 37.38 17.23 -5.49
C ILE A 784 38.89 17.07 -5.34
N GLU A 785 39.63 18.19 -5.40
CA GLU A 785 41.10 18.19 -5.27
C GLU A 785 41.57 18.43 -3.82
N PHE A 786 40.76 19.13 -3.02
CA PHE A 786 41.06 19.49 -1.63
C PHE A 786 39.78 19.58 -0.79
N LEU A 787 39.95 19.54 0.54
CA LEU A 787 38.92 19.84 1.53
C LEU A 787 39.25 21.14 2.26
N MET A 788 38.27 21.71 2.96
CA MET A 788 38.44 22.90 3.79
C MET A 788 38.46 22.53 5.27
N SER A 789 39.35 23.18 6.02
CA SER A 789 39.38 23.26 7.48
C SER A 789 38.98 24.69 7.92
N SER A 790 38.93 24.96 9.23
CA SER A 790 38.90 26.33 9.76
C SER A 790 40.10 27.17 9.31
N ASP A 791 41.23 26.50 9.06
CA ASP A 791 42.55 27.13 8.92
C ASP A 791 43.03 27.21 7.45
N GLY A 792 42.20 26.76 6.50
CA GLY A 792 42.51 26.76 5.06
C GLY A 792 42.28 25.40 4.37
N ASN A 793 42.88 25.24 3.19
CA ASN A 793 42.72 24.05 2.34
C ASN A 793 43.63 22.90 2.79
N VAL A 794 43.10 21.67 2.73
CA VAL A 794 43.74 20.43 3.16
C VAL A 794 43.75 19.44 1.97
N PRO A 795 44.91 18.90 1.56
CA PRO A 795 44.99 17.94 0.45
C PRO A 795 44.37 16.59 0.83
N LEU A 796 43.81 15.87 -0.15
CA LEU A 796 43.14 14.59 0.11
C LEU A 796 44.04 13.52 0.74
N SER A 797 45.36 13.56 0.57
CA SER A 797 46.30 12.63 1.22
C SER A 797 46.30 12.73 2.76
N PHE A 798 45.71 13.77 3.35
CA PHE A 798 45.42 13.80 4.79
C PHE A 798 44.42 12.72 5.24
N LEU A 799 43.67 12.13 4.30
CA LEU A 799 42.67 11.09 4.55
C LEU A 799 43.25 9.67 4.45
N ASP A 800 44.50 9.51 4.00
CA ASP A 800 45.11 8.19 3.85
C ASP A 800 45.19 7.45 5.19
N HIS A 801 44.91 6.14 5.14
CA HIS A 801 44.80 5.24 6.28
C HIS A 801 43.72 5.60 7.34
N LYS A 802 42.71 6.40 6.97
CA LYS A 802 41.54 6.70 7.83
C LYS A 802 40.25 6.08 7.30
N THR A 803 39.42 5.61 8.23
CA THR A 803 37.97 5.46 8.05
C THR A 803 37.37 6.86 7.85
N ILE A 804 36.72 7.08 6.71
CA ILE A 804 36.10 8.34 6.35
C ILE A 804 34.59 8.20 6.53
N CYS A 805 33.91 9.21 7.06
CA CYS A 805 32.45 9.29 7.06
C CYS A 805 31.98 10.58 6.38
N LEU A 806 31.15 10.46 5.35
CA LEU A 806 30.54 11.61 4.69
C LEU A 806 29.29 12.04 5.47
N PHE A 807 29.27 13.27 5.97
CA PHE A 807 28.16 13.84 6.73
C PHE A 807 27.37 14.83 5.88
N PHE A 808 26.23 14.37 5.36
CA PHE A 808 25.33 15.16 4.53
C PHE A 808 24.34 15.91 5.43
N THR A 809 24.40 17.24 5.39
CA THR A 809 23.67 18.10 6.33
C THR A 809 23.49 19.52 5.79
N ALA A 810 22.64 20.32 6.43
CA ALA A 810 22.39 21.72 6.08
C ALA A 810 21.97 22.54 7.30
N ASN A 811 22.23 23.85 7.29
CA ASN A 811 21.85 24.81 8.32
C ASN A 811 20.32 24.93 8.45
N TRP A 812 19.60 25.00 7.32
CA TRP A 812 18.13 25.16 7.31
C TRP A 812 17.37 23.94 7.88
N CYS A 813 18.04 22.79 8.03
CA CYS A 813 17.46 21.53 8.48
C CYS A 813 17.39 21.43 10.02
N ARG A 814 16.19 21.48 10.60
CA ARG A 814 15.99 21.35 12.06
C ARG A 814 16.52 20.03 12.66
N PRO A 815 16.25 18.83 12.10
CA PRO A 815 16.84 17.59 12.60
C PRO A 815 18.37 17.60 12.57
N CYS A 816 18.95 18.22 11.54
CA CYS A 816 20.40 18.37 11.41
C CYS A 816 21.00 19.18 12.56
N LYS A 817 20.37 20.29 12.96
CA LYS A 817 20.80 21.07 14.14
C LYS A 817 20.68 20.29 15.46
N ALA A 818 19.76 19.33 15.57
CA ALA A 818 19.60 18.50 16.76
C ALA A 818 20.61 17.35 16.84
N PHE A 819 21.01 16.79 15.68
CA PHE A 819 21.97 15.68 15.61
C PHE A 819 23.44 16.13 15.63
N THR A 820 23.80 17.25 14.97
CA THR A 820 25.20 17.70 14.87
C THR A 820 25.92 17.78 16.23
N PRO A 821 25.35 18.33 17.32
CA PRO A 821 26.01 18.34 18.63
C PRO A 821 26.33 16.95 19.19
N GLN A 822 25.48 15.96 18.93
CA GLN A 822 25.68 14.57 19.36
C GLN A 822 26.85 13.93 18.59
N LEU A 823 26.90 14.16 17.26
CA LEU A 823 28.01 13.71 16.41
C LEU A 823 29.34 14.37 16.81
N VAL A 824 29.32 15.66 17.16
CA VAL A 824 30.49 16.38 17.69
C VAL A 824 30.96 15.78 19.03
N GLN A 825 30.04 15.45 19.94
CA GLN A 825 30.37 14.80 21.21
C GLN A 825 30.98 13.40 21.00
N LEU A 826 30.43 12.60 20.08
CA LEU A 826 30.94 11.28 19.71
C LEU A 826 32.35 11.39 19.12
N TYR A 827 32.53 12.22 18.09
CA TYR A 827 33.79 12.42 17.38
C TYR A 827 34.91 12.92 18.31
N ASN A 828 34.62 13.92 19.14
CA ASN A 828 35.57 14.43 20.14
C ASN A 828 35.89 13.41 21.25
N THR A 829 35.05 12.39 21.46
CA THR A 829 35.32 11.32 22.43
C THR A 829 36.11 10.17 21.83
N LEU A 830 35.89 9.84 20.55
CA LEU A 830 36.72 8.91 19.79
C LEU A 830 38.15 9.47 19.59
N ARG A 831 38.30 10.72 19.11
CA ARG A 831 39.62 11.38 18.97
C ARG A 831 40.42 11.43 20.29
N ARG A 832 39.76 11.44 21.45
CA ARG A 832 40.42 11.37 22.78
C ARG A 832 40.80 9.95 23.23
N LYS A 833 40.26 8.89 22.62
CA LYS A 833 40.66 7.48 22.83
C LYS A 833 41.76 7.04 21.84
N ASP A 834 42.53 8.00 21.33
CA ASP A 834 43.60 7.86 20.33
C ASP A 834 43.23 7.15 19.01
N THR A 835 41.94 7.00 18.70
CA THR A 835 41.48 6.53 17.39
C THR A 835 41.61 7.63 16.34
N LYS A 836 42.85 7.95 15.95
CA LYS A 836 43.19 8.84 14.81
C LYS A 836 42.68 8.32 13.45
N LEU A 837 42.05 7.14 13.46
CA LEU A 837 41.49 6.41 12.32
C LEU A 837 40.16 6.97 11.81
N LEU A 838 39.40 7.76 12.58
CA LEU A 838 38.12 8.32 12.10
C LEU A 838 38.27 9.78 11.66
N GLU A 839 37.83 10.08 10.43
CA GLU A 839 37.67 11.44 9.92
C GLU A 839 36.26 11.65 9.35
N ILE A 840 35.71 12.86 9.52
CA ILE A 840 34.38 13.22 9.01
C ILE A 840 34.52 14.31 7.94
N ILE A 841 33.72 14.21 6.88
CA ILE A 841 33.69 15.18 5.77
C ILE A 841 32.28 15.71 5.62
N PHE A 842 32.10 16.99 5.91
CA PHE A 842 30.84 17.72 5.72
C PHE A 842 30.54 17.92 4.23
N VAL A 843 29.41 17.38 3.78
CA VAL A 843 28.80 17.64 2.47
C VAL A 843 27.58 18.53 2.67
N SER A 844 27.65 19.78 2.22
CA SER A 844 26.58 20.77 2.40
C SER A 844 25.47 20.66 1.36
N LEU A 845 24.23 20.61 1.87
CA LEU A 845 22.98 20.79 1.12
C LEU A 845 22.34 22.17 1.42
N ASP A 846 23.14 23.15 1.84
CA ASP A 846 22.71 24.55 1.90
C ASP A 846 22.65 25.15 0.49
N GLN A 847 21.67 26.03 0.26
CA GLN A 847 21.47 26.69 -1.03
C GLN A 847 22.32 27.96 -1.18
N ASP A 848 22.86 28.48 -0.07
CA ASP A 848 23.64 29.69 -0.02
C ASP A 848 24.91 29.51 0.85
N GLU A 849 25.92 30.32 0.55
CA GLU A 849 27.24 30.22 1.19
C GLU A 849 27.22 30.72 2.65
N THR A 850 26.25 31.55 3.04
CA THR A 850 26.10 32.06 4.43
C THR A 850 25.61 30.94 5.32
N GLY A 851 24.56 30.24 4.89
CA GLY A 851 24.02 29.04 5.54
C GLY A 851 25.12 28.01 5.79
N PHE A 852 25.91 27.70 4.76
CA PHE A 852 27.09 26.84 4.87
C PHE A 852 28.13 27.34 5.89
N LYS A 853 28.57 28.60 5.78
CA LYS A 853 29.60 29.20 6.66
C LYS A 853 29.17 29.29 8.12
N GLU A 854 27.89 29.44 8.41
CA GLU A 854 27.36 29.39 9.78
C GLU A 854 27.40 27.97 10.35
N HIS A 855 26.97 26.96 9.56
CA HIS A 855 26.90 25.57 10.02
C HIS A 855 28.29 24.97 10.23
N PHE A 856 29.23 25.28 9.33
CA PHE A 856 30.60 24.79 9.39
C PHE A 856 31.37 25.25 10.64
N LYS A 857 31.12 26.48 11.14
CA LYS A 857 31.75 27.01 12.37
C LYS A 857 31.52 26.14 13.62
N CYS A 858 30.48 25.31 13.61
CA CYS A 858 30.12 24.43 14.72
C CYS A 858 30.69 22.99 14.57
N MET A 859 31.54 22.74 13.57
CA MET A 859 32.04 21.41 13.22
C MET A 859 33.57 21.28 13.40
N PRO A 860 34.08 20.24 14.09
CA PRO A 860 35.51 20.00 14.33
C PRO A 860 36.20 19.13 13.26
N TRP A 861 35.61 19.04 12.06
CA TRP A 861 35.97 18.13 10.99
C TRP A 861 35.98 18.85 9.63
N LEU A 862 36.45 18.20 8.57
CA LEU A 862 36.68 18.84 7.26
C LEU A 862 35.38 19.04 6.47
N ALA A 863 35.38 19.92 5.47
CA ALA A 863 34.24 20.15 4.57
C ALA A 863 34.65 20.13 3.09
N ILE A 864 33.70 19.79 2.21
CA ILE A 864 33.86 19.98 0.76
C ILE A 864 33.62 21.46 0.43
N PRO A 865 34.43 22.09 -0.44
CA PRO A 865 34.20 23.46 -0.93
C PRO A 865 32.77 23.73 -1.42
N PHE A 866 32.26 24.93 -1.13
CA PHE A 866 30.85 25.29 -1.39
C PHE A 866 30.56 25.64 -2.87
N ASP A 867 31.59 26.06 -3.60
CA ASP A 867 31.60 26.27 -5.05
C ASP A 867 31.59 24.95 -5.86
N LEU A 868 32.13 23.85 -5.31
CA LEU A 868 32.09 22.50 -5.93
C LEU A 868 30.71 21.84 -5.89
N VAL A 869 29.69 22.52 -6.44
CA VAL A 869 28.29 22.06 -6.47
C VAL A 869 28.17 20.69 -7.14
N ASN A 870 28.87 20.47 -8.26
CA ASN A 870 28.85 19.20 -8.99
C ASN A 870 29.39 18.05 -8.13
N GLY A 871 30.57 18.20 -7.51
CA GLY A 871 31.14 17.15 -6.66
C GLY A 871 30.28 16.81 -5.43
N ARG A 872 29.65 17.82 -4.80
CA ARG A 872 28.67 17.58 -3.72
C ARG A 872 27.41 16.87 -4.21
N GLN A 873 26.93 17.21 -5.40
CA GLN A 873 25.75 16.59 -6.03
C GLN A 873 26.03 15.14 -6.44
N GLN A 874 27.17 14.88 -7.10
CA GLN A 874 27.60 13.54 -7.50
C GLN A 874 27.78 12.64 -6.28
N LEU A 875 28.41 13.12 -5.20
CA LEU A 875 28.50 12.37 -3.94
C LEU A 875 27.13 12.08 -3.31
N ARG A 876 26.20 13.05 -3.31
CA ARG A 876 24.85 12.84 -2.79
C ARG A 876 24.13 11.71 -3.55
N ASP A 877 24.32 11.65 -4.86
CA ASP A 877 23.65 10.69 -5.72
C ASP A 877 24.37 9.32 -5.69
N ARG A 878 25.71 9.29 -5.71
CA ARG A 878 26.57 8.09 -5.57
C ARG A 878 26.29 7.33 -4.27
N TYR A 879 26.05 8.06 -3.18
CA TYR A 879 25.69 7.50 -1.87
C TYR A 879 24.16 7.50 -1.60
N ASN A 880 23.33 7.79 -2.61
CA ASN A 880 21.86 7.69 -2.59
C ASN A 880 21.19 8.41 -1.40
N VAL A 881 21.68 9.61 -1.06
CA VAL A 881 21.30 10.35 0.14
C VAL A 881 19.97 11.08 -0.05
N ASN A 882 18.90 10.40 0.31
CA ASN A 882 17.51 10.86 0.15
C ASN A 882 16.96 11.67 1.35
N ARG A 883 17.73 11.83 2.43
CA ARG A 883 17.36 12.52 3.68
C ARG A 883 18.58 13.19 4.31
N ILE A 884 18.36 14.18 5.16
CA ILE A 884 19.37 14.77 6.04
C ILE A 884 18.82 14.96 7.47
N PRO A 885 19.63 14.85 8.54
CA PRO A 885 21.05 14.48 8.51
C PRO A 885 21.25 13.04 8.02
N SER A 886 22.40 12.76 7.41
CA SER A 886 22.81 11.42 6.99
C SER A 886 24.32 11.29 7.16
N LEU A 887 24.79 10.19 7.73
CA LEU A 887 26.21 9.94 7.99
C LEU A 887 26.59 8.60 7.37
N VAL A 888 27.42 8.63 6.33
CA VAL A 888 27.71 7.46 5.50
C VAL A 888 29.18 7.06 5.65
N PRO A 889 29.49 5.89 6.23
CA PRO A 889 30.85 5.35 6.26
C PRO A 889 31.34 5.01 4.85
N SER A 890 32.51 5.52 4.47
CA SER A 890 33.28 5.04 3.33
C SER A 890 34.10 3.83 3.78
N LEU A 891 33.99 2.73 3.04
CA LEU A 891 34.46 1.41 3.48
C LEU A 891 35.97 1.33 3.75
N SER A 892 36.35 0.44 4.66
CA SER A 892 37.72 -0.06 4.79
C SER A 892 38.09 -0.85 3.54
N PRO A 893 39.32 -0.79 3.01
CA PRO A 893 39.73 -1.49 1.78
C PRO A 893 39.84 -3.03 1.93
N THR A 894 39.35 -3.60 3.03
CA THR A 894 39.44 -5.03 3.39
C THR A 894 38.25 -5.87 2.96
N ASP A 895 37.03 -5.31 2.94
CA ASP A 895 35.78 -6.08 2.89
C ASP A 895 34.95 -5.73 1.66
N GLY A 896 34.81 -6.68 0.74
CA GLY A 896 34.36 -6.46 -0.64
C GLY A 896 32.85 -6.28 -0.87
N GLU A 897 32.04 -5.96 0.14
CA GLU A 897 30.60 -5.68 -0.01
C GLU A 897 30.30 -4.18 0.07
N PHE A 898 29.67 -3.61 -0.97
CA PHE A 898 29.21 -2.21 -1.00
C PHE A 898 27.98 -1.99 -0.09
N PHE A 899 28.20 -1.97 1.22
CA PHE A 899 27.16 -1.79 2.23
C PHE A 899 27.00 -0.31 2.66
N ILE A 900 26.37 0.48 1.79
CA ILE A 900 26.06 1.90 2.06
C ILE A 900 24.81 2.00 2.94
N GLU A 901 24.98 1.97 4.25
CA GLU A 901 23.94 2.28 5.23
C GLU A 901 24.23 3.56 6.03
N ASP A 902 23.17 4.27 6.39
CA ASP A 902 23.24 5.45 7.25
C ASP A 902 23.55 5.07 8.71
N ALA A 903 24.53 5.75 9.30
CA ALA A 903 24.95 5.59 10.68
C ALA A 903 24.19 6.50 11.67
N VAL A 904 23.41 7.50 11.20
CA VAL A 904 22.67 8.44 12.09
C VAL A 904 21.82 7.69 13.11
N GLY A 905 20.94 6.80 12.66
CA GLY A 905 20.07 6.04 13.57
C GLY A 905 20.83 5.10 14.51
N LEU A 906 22.01 4.60 14.11
CA LEU A 906 22.85 3.77 14.99
C LEU A 906 23.49 4.60 16.11
N ILE A 907 23.84 5.86 15.81
CA ILE A 907 24.37 6.81 16.79
C ILE A 907 23.24 7.33 17.71
N GLU A 908 22.04 7.54 17.19
CA GLU A 908 20.86 7.88 18.01
C GLU A 908 20.45 6.73 18.95
N ASP A 909 20.58 5.47 18.51
CA ASP A 909 20.25 4.27 19.30
C ASP A 909 21.33 3.88 20.33
N TYR A 910 22.62 3.87 19.95
CA TYR A 910 23.72 3.30 20.75
C TYR A 910 24.85 4.31 21.09
N GLY A 911 24.76 5.56 20.63
CA GLY A 911 25.75 6.60 20.92
C GLY A 911 27.17 6.23 20.46
N ILE A 912 28.14 6.28 21.38
CA ILE A 912 29.54 5.91 21.09
C ILE A 912 29.73 4.40 20.87
N ASP A 913 28.84 3.57 21.42
CA ASP A 913 28.98 2.11 21.36
C ASP A 913 28.71 1.56 19.95
N ALA A 914 28.12 2.39 19.09
CA ALA A 914 27.93 2.22 17.64
C ALA A 914 29.24 2.14 16.82
N PHE A 915 30.37 2.61 17.37
CA PHE A 915 31.66 2.60 16.67
C PHE A 915 32.42 1.28 16.94
N PRO A 916 33.10 0.67 15.95
CA PRO A 916 33.23 1.10 14.55
C PRO A 916 31.94 0.89 13.76
N PHE A 917 31.62 1.81 12.83
CA PHE A 917 30.38 1.82 12.03
C PHE A 917 30.39 0.73 10.94
N THR A 918 30.45 -0.53 11.36
CA THR A 918 30.49 -1.73 10.51
C THR A 918 29.19 -2.51 10.61
N ARG A 919 28.93 -3.35 9.60
CA ARG A 919 27.78 -4.27 9.61
C ARG A 919 27.89 -5.29 10.76
N GLU A 920 29.07 -5.85 11.00
CA GLU A 920 29.33 -6.79 12.10
C GLU A 920 29.01 -6.14 13.46
N ARG A 921 29.53 -4.93 13.74
CA ARG A 921 29.23 -4.20 14.98
C ARG A 921 27.74 -3.87 15.13
N ARG A 922 27.04 -3.56 14.04
CA ARG A 922 25.58 -3.37 14.04
C ARG A 922 24.83 -4.66 14.41
N GLU A 923 25.27 -5.81 13.89
CA GLU A 923 24.67 -7.12 14.16
C GLU A 923 24.99 -7.59 15.59
N GLU A 924 26.20 -7.35 16.10
CA GLU A 924 26.62 -7.56 17.51
C GLU A 924 25.75 -6.76 18.49
N LEU A 925 25.57 -5.46 18.28
CA LEU A 925 24.77 -4.59 19.15
C LEU A 925 23.29 -5.04 19.22
N LYS A 926 22.72 -5.48 18.09
CA LYS A 926 21.38 -6.06 18.04
C LYS A 926 21.29 -7.40 18.77
N ALA A 927 22.34 -8.23 18.70
CA ALA A 927 22.41 -9.49 19.44
C ALA A 927 22.49 -9.25 20.96
N ILE A 928 23.25 -8.23 21.40
CA ILE A 928 23.32 -7.80 22.80
C ILE A 928 21.93 -7.36 23.32
N ASP A 929 21.18 -6.59 22.54
CA ASP A 929 19.79 -6.21 22.88
C ASP A 929 18.84 -7.42 22.92
N TYR A 930 18.94 -8.32 21.95
CA TYR A 930 18.13 -9.54 21.90
C TYR A 930 18.39 -10.44 23.11
N ALA A 931 19.66 -10.63 23.48
CA ALA A 931 20.05 -11.39 24.66
C ALA A 931 19.53 -10.72 25.94
N ARG A 932 19.72 -9.39 26.11
CA ARG A 932 19.14 -8.64 27.24
C ARG A 932 17.63 -8.81 27.34
N ARG A 933 16.91 -8.84 26.21
CA ARG A 933 15.44 -8.95 26.16
C ARG A 933 14.91 -10.33 26.60
N HIS A 934 15.58 -11.43 26.25
CA HIS A 934 15.04 -12.79 26.44
C HIS A 934 15.81 -13.65 27.47
N GLU A 935 17.10 -13.38 27.64
CA GLU A 935 18.03 -14.17 28.47
C GLU A 935 18.63 -13.35 29.63
N GLY A 936 18.53 -12.02 29.57
CA GLY A 936 19.10 -11.09 30.53
C GLY A 936 18.44 -11.16 31.91
N LYS A 937 19.27 -11.17 32.95
CA LYS A 937 18.83 -10.92 34.33
C LYS A 937 18.46 -9.43 34.50
N LEU A 938 17.64 -9.12 35.50
CA LEU A 938 17.19 -7.76 35.82
C LEU A 938 18.35 -6.73 35.89
N GLU A 939 19.47 -7.11 36.51
CA GLU A 939 20.71 -6.31 36.60
C GLU A 939 21.28 -5.95 35.21
N GLN A 940 21.29 -6.92 34.29
CA GLN A 940 21.85 -6.80 32.93
C GLN A 940 20.92 -6.04 31.98
N VAL A 941 19.63 -5.96 32.32
CA VAL A 941 18.59 -5.19 31.64
C VAL A 941 18.64 -3.72 32.08
N LEU A 942 18.70 -3.47 33.40
CA LEU A 942 18.61 -2.13 33.96
C LEU A 942 19.93 -1.35 33.92
N LEU A 943 21.09 -2.02 34.03
CA LEU A 943 22.43 -1.40 33.98
C LEU A 943 22.60 -0.20 34.95
N LEU A 944 21.91 -0.25 36.09
CA LEU A 944 21.94 0.74 37.18
C LEU A 944 22.19 0.04 38.50
N ASP A 945 22.90 0.69 39.42
CA ASP A 945 23.10 0.18 40.78
C ASP A 945 21.81 0.26 41.63
N HIS A 946 20.95 1.24 41.33
CA HIS A 946 19.80 1.60 42.17
C HIS A 946 18.65 2.25 41.38
N VAL A 947 17.46 2.15 41.95
CA VAL A 947 16.26 2.96 41.63
C VAL A 947 15.92 3.85 42.83
N VAL A 948 14.96 4.76 42.67
CA VAL A 948 14.51 5.68 43.73
C VAL A 948 13.04 5.47 44.09
N THR A 949 12.71 5.60 45.38
CA THR A 949 11.33 5.75 45.86
C THR A 949 10.84 7.19 45.62
N ARG A 950 9.53 7.41 45.75
CA ARG A 950 8.91 8.76 45.78
C ARG A 950 9.56 9.72 46.80
N ASP A 951 10.16 9.20 47.89
CA ASP A 951 10.78 10.00 48.95
C ASP A 951 12.28 10.27 48.65
N GLY A 952 12.76 9.95 47.45
CA GLY A 952 14.16 10.08 47.03
C GLY A 952 15.11 9.04 47.64
N ARG A 953 14.61 8.07 48.41
CA ARG A 953 15.42 6.99 48.99
C ARG A 953 15.86 6.03 47.89
N LYS A 954 17.14 5.64 47.92
CA LYS A 954 17.73 4.70 46.96
C LYS A 954 17.47 3.26 47.40
N VAL A 955 17.06 2.42 46.45
CA VAL A 955 16.86 0.96 46.61
C VAL A 955 17.77 0.26 45.60
N GLN A 956 18.57 -0.71 46.03
CA GLN A 956 19.52 -1.42 45.16
C GLN A 956 18.78 -2.42 44.26
N ILE A 957 19.25 -2.65 43.04
CA ILE A 957 18.62 -3.64 42.13
C ILE A 957 18.65 -5.06 42.71
N LEU A 958 19.64 -5.36 43.55
CA LEU A 958 19.75 -6.62 44.31
C LEU A 958 18.50 -6.90 45.19
N GLU A 959 17.84 -5.87 45.71
CA GLU A 959 16.64 -5.99 46.55
C GLU A 959 15.37 -6.35 45.75
N LEU A 960 15.45 -6.31 44.41
CA LEU A 960 14.35 -6.58 43.48
C LEU A 960 14.43 -7.96 42.82
N ILE A 961 15.54 -8.69 43.02
CA ILE A 961 15.75 -10.02 42.43
C ILE A 961 14.79 -11.04 43.05
N GLY A 962 14.12 -11.83 42.21
CA GLY A 962 13.10 -12.78 42.65
C GLY A 962 11.70 -12.20 42.83
N LYS A 963 11.51 -10.88 42.61
CA LYS A 963 10.18 -10.25 42.50
C LYS A 963 9.77 -10.21 41.01
N THR A 964 8.46 -10.26 40.74
CA THR A 964 7.92 -9.94 39.41
C THR A 964 8.01 -8.42 39.23
N ILE A 965 8.55 -7.94 38.10
CA ILE A 965 8.84 -6.52 37.87
C ILE A 965 8.00 -5.97 36.71
N GLY A 966 7.23 -4.90 36.97
CA GLY A 966 6.58 -4.11 35.94
C GLY A 966 7.43 -2.92 35.49
N LEU A 967 7.97 -2.94 34.28
CA LEU A 967 8.62 -1.78 33.66
C LEU A 967 7.55 -0.87 33.04
N TYR A 968 7.17 0.19 33.74
CA TYR A 968 6.09 1.10 33.35
C TYR A 968 6.62 2.34 32.63
N PHE A 969 6.34 2.46 31.33
CA PHE A 969 6.71 3.62 30.50
C PHE A 969 5.53 4.59 30.39
N GLY A 970 5.72 5.84 30.86
CA GLY A 970 4.65 6.85 30.89
C GLY A 970 5.13 8.28 31.11
N ALA A 971 4.19 9.22 31.19
CA ALA A 971 4.43 10.64 31.43
C ALA A 971 3.21 11.34 32.07
N HIS A 972 3.47 12.34 32.91
CA HIS A 972 2.47 13.16 33.58
C HIS A 972 1.65 13.98 32.57
N TRP A 973 2.33 14.54 31.55
CA TRP A 973 1.69 15.35 30.50
C TRP A 973 0.75 14.55 29.59
N CYS A 974 0.68 13.21 29.71
CA CYS A 974 -0.05 12.33 28.82
C CYS A 974 -1.36 11.81 29.47
N PRO A 975 -2.56 12.28 29.07
CA PRO A 975 -3.81 11.87 29.71
C PRO A 975 -4.11 10.36 29.66
N PRO A 976 -3.78 9.60 28.59
CA PRO A 976 -3.84 8.14 28.61
C PRO A 976 -2.96 7.51 29.68
N CYS A 977 -1.78 8.07 29.99
CA CYS A 977 -0.95 7.60 31.10
C CYS A 977 -1.64 7.85 32.44
N GLN A 978 -2.12 9.07 32.70
CA GLN A 978 -2.85 9.40 33.94
C GLN A 978 -4.05 8.48 34.21
N ALA A 979 -4.78 8.08 33.16
CA ALA A 979 -5.89 7.15 33.27
C ALA A 979 -5.44 5.73 33.63
N PHE A 980 -4.35 5.24 33.02
CA PHE A 980 -3.81 3.91 33.29
C PHE A 980 -3.07 3.81 34.63
N THR A 981 -2.35 4.86 35.05
CA THR A 981 -1.65 4.91 36.35
C THR A 981 -2.61 4.60 37.52
N ARG A 982 -3.88 5.03 37.46
CA ARG A 982 -4.89 4.71 38.48
C ARG A 982 -5.20 3.21 38.51
N GLN A 983 -5.61 2.63 37.37
CA GLN A 983 -5.87 1.19 37.25
C GLN A 983 -4.68 0.32 37.67
N LEU A 984 -3.46 0.77 37.35
CA LEU A 984 -2.23 0.11 37.73
C LEU A 984 -1.92 0.24 39.22
N ALA A 985 -2.21 1.39 39.85
CA ALA A 985 -2.07 1.58 41.29
C ALA A 985 -3.10 0.76 42.08
N ASP A 986 -4.36 0.71 41.62
CA ASP A 986 -5.41 -0.13 42.21
C ASP A 986 -4.98 -1.61 42.21
N ALA A 987 -4.59 -2.13 41.04
CA ALA A 987 -4.12 -3.50 40.90
C ALA A 987 -2.81 -3.79 41.66
N TYR A 988 -1.87 -2.83 41.71
CA TYR A 988 -0.61 -2.96 42.45
C TYR A 988 -0.83 -3.08 43.97
N ASN A 989 -1.75 -2.27 44.51
CA ASN A 989 -2.13 -2.31 45.91
C ASN A 989 -2.84 -3.63 46.24
N ASP A 990 -3.82 -4.03 45.43
CA ASP A 990 -4.54 -5.30 45.60
C ASP A 990 -3.60 -6.51 45.60
N ILE A 991 -2.62 -6.56 44.68
CA ILE A 991 -1.61 -7.63 44.62
C ILE A 991 -0.76 -7.63 45.89
N ASN A 992 -0.16 -6.49 46.28
CA ASN A 992 0.74 -6.45 47.45
C ASN A 992 0.02 -6.59 48.81
N ILE A 993 -1.30 -6.42 48.86
CA ILE A 993 -2.13 -6.76 50.04
C ILE A 993 -2.33 -8.29 50.17
N GLN A 994 -2.36 -9.03 49.05
CA GLN A 994 -2.68 -10.46 49.01
C GLN A 994 -1.41 -11.36 48.91
N GLU A 995 -0.45 -10.95 48.08
CA GLU A 995 0.77 -11.69 47.72
C GLU A 995 2.00 -10.89 48.17
N ILE A 996 2.33 -11.01 49.46
CA ILE A 996 3.34 -10.22 50.19
C ILE A 996 4.62 -9.99 49.35
N GLU A 997 4.82 -8.74 48.94
CA GLU A 997 6.02 -8.20 48.28
C GLU A 997 6.47 -8.87 46.97
N ARG A 998 5.61 -9.67 46.32
CA ARG A 998 6.01 -10.41 45.10
C ARG A 998 5.94 -9.61 43.80
N PHE A 999 5.40 -8.39 43.81
CA PHE A 999 5.27 -7.55 42.63
C PHE A 999 5.75 -6.11 42.91
N GLU A 1000 6.71 -5.64 42.12
CA GLU A 1000 7.24 -4.27 42.17
C GLU A 1000 7.14 -3.62 40.79
N ILE A 1001 7.00 -2.30 40.72
CA ILE A 1001 6.95 -1.54 39.48
C ILE A 1001 8.11 -0.54 39.44
N ILE A 1002 8.79 -0.47 38.31
CA ILE A 1002 9.83 0.52 38.02
C ILE A 1002 9.29 1.46 36.95
N PHE A 1003 9.10 2.72 37.32
CA PHE A 1003 8.65 3.77 36.41
C PHE A 1003 9.80 4.32 35.56
N ILE A 1004 9.61 4.29 34.23
CA ILE A 1004 10.49 4.85 33.21
C ILE A 1004 9.80 6.09 32.63
N SER A 1005 10.18 7.26 33.14
CA SER A 1005 9.59 8.53 32.76
C SER A 1005 9.97 8.97 31.34
N THR A 1006 8.96 9.48 30.64
CA THR A 1006 9.06 10.22 29.37
C THR A 1006 8.57 11.67 29.52
N ASP A 1007 8.69 12.21 30.74
CA ASP A 1007 8.47 13.61 31.09
C ASP A 1007 9.62 14.50 30.57
N LYS A 1008 9.35 15.80 30.42
CA LYS A 1008 10.25 16.74 29.71
C LYS A 1008 11.20 17.50 30.65
N ASN A 1009 10.90 17.51 31.94
CA ASN A 1009 11.63 18.23 32.97
C ASN A 1009 11.46 17.53 34.33
N GLN A 1010 12.29 17.93 35.30
CA GLN A 1010 12.29 17.38 36.66
C GLN A 1010 10.95 17.62 37.38
N GLU A 1011 10.30 18.77 37.17
CA GLU A 1011 9.03 19.13 37.84
C GLU A 1011 7.87 18.22 37.39
N GLU A 1012 7.75 17.95 36.09
CA GLU A 1012 6.80 16.97 35.54
C GLU A 1012 7.05 15.56 36.12
N PHE A 1013 8.32 15.14 36.25
CA PHE A 1013 8.69 13.86 36.84
C PHE A 1013 8.34 13.76 38.33
N ASP A 1014 8.72 14.77 39.12
CA ASP A 1014 8.47 14.85 40.57
C ASP A 1014 6.95 14.85 40.85
N LEU A 1015 6.18 15.60 40.06
CA LEU A 1015 4.73 15.60 40.14
C LEU A 1015 4.12 14.24 39.76
N ASN A 1016 4.71 13.52 38.80
CA ASN A 1016 4.29 12.17 38.42
C ASN A 1016 4.51 11.16 39.57
N ILE A 1017 5.76 11.04 40.04
CA ILE A 1017 6.16 10.06 41.06
C ILE A 1017 5.48 10.33 42.42
N SER A 1018 5.15 11.59 42.73
CA SER A 1018 4.37 11.95 43.93
C SER A 1018 3.01 11.25 44.03
N THR A 1019 2.45 10.81 42.89
CA THR A 1019 1.15 10.13 42.81
C THR A 1019 1.25 8.60 42.68
N MET A 1020 2.46 8.04 42.69
CA MET A 1020 2.71 6.61 42.44
C MET A 1020 3.18 5.88 43.71
N PRO A 1021 2.75 4.63 43.95
CA PRO A 1021 3.14 3.83 45.13
C PRO A 1021 4.46 3.05 44.97
N TRP A 1022 5.10 3.12 43.79
CA TRP A 1022 6.19 2.23 43.35
C TRP A 1022 7.49 2.98 43.05
N LEU A 1023 8.52 2.25 42.59
CA LEU A 1023 9.87 2.76 42.32
C LEU A 1023 10.00 3.46 40.96
N ALA A 1024 11.06 4.24 40.77
CA ALA A 1024 11.37 4.90 39.50
C ALA A 1024 12.87 4.91 39.16
N ILE A 1025 13.18 4.98 37.87
CA ILE A 1025 14.52 5.33 37.40
C ILE A 1025 14.77 6.82 37.65
N PRO A 1026 15.92 7.23 38.22
CA PRO A 1026 16.22 8.64 38.47
C PRO A 1026 16.13 9.48 37.19
N TYR A 1027 15.53 10.67 37.26
CA TYR A 1027 15.24 11.48 36.08
C TYR A 1027 16.48 11.82 35.22
N HIS A 1028 17.66 11.92 35.82
CA HIS A 1028 18.92 12.19 35.11
C HIS A 1028 19.47 11.00 34.30
N GLU A 1029 19.02 9.76 34.54
CA GLU A 1029 19.53 8.55 33.87
C GLU A 1029 18.98 8.38 32.44
N ASN A 1030 19.23 9.38 31.61
CA ASN A 1030 18.70 9.46 30.26
C ASN A 1030 19.19 8.32 29.36
N LYS A 1031 20.44 7.86 29.49
CA LYS A 1031 20.93 6.70 28.73
C LYS A 1031 20.11 5.44 29.08
N THR A 1032 19.95 5.10 30.36
CA THR A 1032 19.18 3.92 30.74
C THR A 1032 17.71 4.00 30.31
N LYS A 1033 17.06 5.16 30.45
CA LYS A 1033 15.68 5.36 29.96
C LYS A 1033 15.56 5.18 28.43
N GLN A 1034 16.57 5.61 27.67
CA GLN A 1034 16.66 5.39 26.21
C GLN A 1034 16.95 3.92 25.88
N ASP A 1035 17.96 3.32 26.52
CA ASP A 1035 18.37 1.93 26.33
C ASP A 1035 17.20 0.97 26.61
N LEU A 1036 16.46 1.14 27.72
CA LEU A 1036 15.27 0.34 28.01
C LEU A 1036 14.16 0.53 26.97
N ARG A 1037 13.93 1.77 26.51
CA ARG A 1037 12.93 2.05 25.47
C ARG A 1037 13.28 1.35 24.15
N ARG A 1038 14.58 1.28 23.82
CA ARG A 1038 15.13 0.59 22.64
C ARG A 1038 15.09 -0.93 22.80
N ILE A 1039 15.64 -1.46 23.90
CA ILE A 1039 15.68 -2.90 24.23
C ILE A 1039 14.27 -3.50 24.21
N PHE A 1040 13.25 -2.80 24.70
CA PHE A 1040 11.85 -3.28 24.70
C PHE A 1040 10.98 -2.75 23.53
N GLU A 1041 11.57 -2.10 22.51
CA GLU A 1041 10.87 -1.57 21.31
C GLU A 1041 9.63 -0.68 21.60
N ILE A 1042 9.70 0.15 22.66
CA ILE A 1042 8.56 0.92 23.17
C ILE A 1042 8.24 2.15 22.29
N LYS A 1043 7.32 1.93 21.35
CA LYS A 1043 6.86 2.93 20.37
C LYS A 1043 5.90 3.97 20.96
N THR A 1044 5.03 3.59 21.90
CA THR A 1044 3.94 4.42 22.44
C THR A 1044 3.83 4.32 23.97
N ILE A 1045 3.10 5.26 24.58
CA ILE A 1045 2.82 5.31 26.03
C ILE A 1045 1.31 5.51 26.29
N PRO A 1046 0.76 5.05 27.44
CA PRO A 1046 1.43 4.21 28.43
C PRO A 1046 1.65 2.79 27.91
N ALA A 1047 2.78 2.21 28.28
CA ALA A 1047 3.15 0.82 28.02
C ALA A 1047 3.71 0.19 29.30
N LEU A 1048 3.47 -1.11 29.49
CA LEU A 1048 3.92 -1.86 30.67
C LEU A 1048 4.45 -3.21 30.20
N VAL A 1049 5.73 -3.45 30.43
CA VAL A 1049 6.38 -4.76 30.23
C VAL A 1049 6.46 -5.45 31.58
N LEU A 1050 6.10 -6.73 31.62
CA LEU A 1050 6.13 -7.56 32.83
C LEU A 1050 7.26 -8.57 32.71
N LEU A 1051 8.17 -8.54 33.68
CA LEU A 1051 9.26 -9.48 33.86
C LEU A 1051 8.96 -10.40 35.06
N GLY A 1052 9.29 -11.68 34.94
CA GLY A 1052 9.12 -12.65 36.01
C GLY A 1052 10.25 -12.62 37.05
N PRO A 1053 10.14 -13.41 38.14
CA PRO A 1053 11.15 -13.53 39.19
C PRO A 1053 12.57 -13.92 38.72
N ASP A 1054 12.68 -14.55 37.55
CA ASP A 1054 13.96 -14.93 36.92
C ASP A 1054 14.53 -13.86 35.97
N GLY A 1055 13.83 -12.72 35.84
CA GLY A 1055 14.19 -11.60 34.96
C GLY A 1055 13.61 -11.67 33.54
N LYS A 1056 13.06 -12.81 33.11
CA LYS A 1056 12.57 -12.98 31.73
C LYS A 1056 11.22 -12.30 31.51
N ILE A 1057 10.91 -11.94 30.27
CA ILE A 1057 9.61 -11.38 29.88
C ILE A 1057 8.49 -12.42 30.10
N LEU A 1058 7.47 -12.03 30.86
CA LEU A 1058 6.17 -12.69 30.92
C LEU A 1058 5.20 -12.09 29.89
N SER A 1059 5.22 -10.76 29.71
CA SER A 1059 4.40 -10.08 28.69
C SER A 1059 4.96 -8.70 28.33
N THR A 1060 5.06 -8.39 27.04
CA THR A 1060 5.34 -7.03 26.54
C THR A 1060 4.09 -6.14 26.50
N ASN A 1061 2.90 -6.69 26.80
CA ASN A 1061 1.62 -6.01 26.76
C ASN A 1061 0.88 -6.12 28.12
N GLY A 1062 1.60 -6.01 29.23
CA GLY A 1062 1.04 -6.09 30.58
C GLY A 1062 -0.05 -5.04 30.85
N ARG A 1063 -0.07 -3.94 30.10
CA ARG A 1063 -1.16 -2.97 30.12
C ARG A 1063 -2.52 -3.59 29.78
N ALA A 1064 -2.58 -4.48 28.78
CA ALA A 1064 -3.82 -5.17 28.43
C ALA A 1064 -4.25 -6.11 29.56
N SER A 1065 -3.31 -6.90 30.13
CA SER A 1065 -3.57 -7.80 31.26
C SER A 1065 -4.14 -7.06 32.47
N ILE A 1066 -3.55 -5.92 32.85
CA ILE A 1066 -4.03 -5.09 33.97
C ILE A 1066 -5.40 -4.46 33.66
N SER A 1067 -5.59 -3.86 32.47
CA SER A 1067 -6.88 -3.22 32.13
C SER A 1067 -8.03 -4.20 31.91
N SER A 1068 -7.77 -5.47 31.56
CA SER A 1068 -8.80 -6.51 31.39
C SER A 1068 -9.13 -7.26 32.68
N TYR A 1069 -8.14 -7.53 33.53
CA TYR A 1069 -8.25 -8.50 34.64
C TYR A 1069 -7.80 -7.97 36.01
N GLY A 1070 -7.19 -6.78 36.07
CA GLY A 1070 -6.69 -6.18 37.31
C GLY A 1070 -5.71 -7.10 38.04
N ALA A 1071 -5.83 -7.15 39.37
CA ALA A 1071 -5.01 -8.01 40.23
C ALA A 1071 -5.17 -9.52 39.94
N LYS A 1072 -6.33 -9.98 39.43
CA LYS A 1072 -6.60 -11.42 39.20
C LYS A 1072 -5.60 -12.06 38.24
N ALA A 1073 -5.01 -11.28 37.32
CA ALA A 1073 -4.04 -11.74 36.35
C ALA A 1073 -2.67 -12.11 36.94
N PHE A 1074 -2.32 -11.67 38.16
CA PHE A 1074 -1.07 -12.06 38.82
C PHE A 1074 -1.01 -13.60 39.01
N PRO A 1075 0.14 -14.29 38.74
CA PRO A 1075 1.49 -13.78 38.47
C PRO A 1075 1.81 -13.44 37.00
N PHE A 1076 0.80 -13.17 36.16
CA PHE A 1076 0.92 -12.76 34.75
C PHE A 1076 1.52 -13.82 33.81
N THR A 1077 1.51 -15.09 34.20
CA THR A 1077 1.82 -16.22 33.31
C THR A 1077 0.65 -16.52 32.38
N GLU A 1078 0.94 -17.06 31.19
CA GLU A 1078 -0.08 -17.39 30.18
C GLU A 1078 -1.16 -18.33 30.73
N SER A 1079 -0.78 -19.42 31.41
CA SER A 1079 -1.69 -20.33 32.14
C SER A 1079 -2.66 -19.57 33.05
N ARG A 1080 -2.16 -18.58 33.80
CA ARG A 1080 -2.98 -17.84 34.75
C ARG A 1080 -4.01 -16.95 34.06
N ILE A 1081 -3.66 -16.37 32.92
CA ILE A 1081 -4.60 -15.59 32.11
C ILE A 1081 -5.72 -16.52 31.60
N THR A 1082 -5.38 -17.70 31.07
CA THR A 1082 -6.37 -18.68 30.62
C THR A 1082 -7.28 -19.21 31.75
N GLU A 1083 -6.74 -19.43 32.95
CA GLU A 1083 -7.54 -19.79 34.14
C GLU A 1083 -8.57 -18.70 34.49
N VAL A 1084 -8.17 -17.42 34.46
CA VAL A 1084 -9.04 -16.28 34.77
C VAL A 1084 -10.10 -16.09 33.68
N GLU A 1085 -9.74 -16.26 32.42
CA GLU A 1085 -10.67 -16.23 31.28
C GLU A 1085 -11.71 -17.36 31.35
N ALA A 1086 -11.29 -18.58 31.70
CA ALA A 1086 -12.18 -19.72 31.89
C ALA A 1086 -13.16 -19.50 33.06
N ALA A 1087 -12.68 -19.02 34.21
CA ALA A 1087 -13.53 -18.73 35.37
C ALA A 1087 -14.58 -17.65 35.07
N ILE A 1088 -14.21 -16.61 34.32
CA ILE A 1088 -15.15 -15.56 33.86
C ILE A 1088 -16.21 -16.13 32.89
N ALA A 1089 -15.85 -17.12 32.06
CA ALA A 1089 -16.79 -17.80 31.18
C ALA A 1089 -17.75 -18.72 31.94
N GLU A 1090 -17.31 -19.39 33.01
CA GLU A 1090 -18.19 -20.20 33.87
C GLU A 1090 -19.15 -19.33 34.69
N GLU A 1091 -18.68 -18.23 35.30
CA GLU A 1091 -19.55 -17.25 35.98
C GLU A 1091 -20.63 -16.69 35.04
N GLY A 1092 -20.28 -16.40 33.79
CA GLY A 1092 -21.23 -15.93 32.77
C GLY A 1092 -22.32 -16.95 32.40
N ASN A 1093 -22.02 -18.25 32.46
CA ASN A 1093 -22.99 -19.32 32.19
C ASN A 1093 -23.94 -19.61 33.37
N GLY A 1094 -23.58 -19.20 34.59
CA GLY A 1094 -24.41 -19.37 35.79
C GLY A 1094 -25.56 -18.38 35.95
N LEU A 1095 -25.62 -17.31 35.13
CA LEU A 1095 -26.61 -16.25 35.25
C LEU A 1095 -27.99 -16.66 34.66
N PRO A 1096 -29.10 -16.50 35.39
CA PRO A 1096 -30.43 -16.85 34.89
C PRO A 1096 -30.82 -16.05 33.64
N ARG A 1097 -31.09 -16.76 32.53
CA ARG A 1097 -31.67 -16.17 31.33
C ARG A 1097 -33.14 -15.80 31.59
N GLU A 1098 -33.39 -14.55 31.97
CA GLU A 1098 -34.75 -14.00 32.00
C GLU A 1098 -35.42 -14.17 30.62
N LYS A 1099 -36.54 -14.89 30.58
CA LYS A 1099 -37.36 -15.01 29.37
C LYS A 1099 -38.13 -13.71 29.17
N GLY A 1100 -37.49 -12.75 28.50
CA GLY A 1100 -38.10 -11.48 28.10
C GLY A 1100 -39.42 -11.68 27.36
N ARG A 1101 -40.36 -10.77 27.60
CA ARG A 1101 -41.75 -10.78 27.11
C ARG A 1101 -42.14 -9.37 26.66
#